data_AF-E6YFX1-F1
#
_entry.id   AF-E6YFX1-F1
#
_cell.length_a   1.000
_cell.length_b   1.000
_cell.length_c   1.000
_cell.angle_alpha   90.00
_cell.angle_beta   90.00
_cell.angle_gamma   90.00
#
_symmetry.space_group_name_H-M   'P 1'
#
loop_
_entity.id
_entity.type
_entity.pdbx_description
1 polymer ?
#
loop_
_entity_poly.entity_id
_entity_poly.type
_entity_poly.pdbx_seq_one_letter_code
_entity_poly.pdbx_strand_id
1 'polypeptide(L)'
;MSVMKRESLPEEYIPYVRHVNQRVIALNSRCLMTVIAIEGINFDTADITQLNSLHTQLNTLLKNIADERVALYSHIIRRRETIYPESQFFSSFATVLDEEYKQKMISKDLYRNDLYLSILWNPAADKTEQLATFFHRLTQAKKTQSEPDFEAIRKLEELSQDLIQGLESYEARLLSTYEHDGILFSEQSEFLHQLVGGRRERIPLTFGTIASTIYSDRVLFGKEIIEIRHESNERFVGMFGWKEYPSKTRPGMTDGLLTAPFELILTQSFVFKSKAVASAIMSRKQNQMINVADRASSQIGALDDALDDLESNRFVLGEHHLSLAVFSDHPQELAEHLSKARSYLTNGGAVIAREDLGLEAAWWAQLPGNFSYRARSGAISSRNFAALSPFHSFPIGKLKGNVWGSAVALLQTQAGSPYYFNFHYGDVGNTFVCGPSGSGKTVIVNFLLAQSQKYNPTIVFFDKDQGAEIFVRAGGGKYKPLKNGKPTNIAPLKGMEYTEKNKLFLQHWVLKLVTTEGQTVTEQERQDVARAINSLESLPLEQRSLGALQLFFDNTSTEGIAMRLKRWIKGNALGWVFDNDHDDLNLDAQFIGYDMTDFLDNEEIRRPLMMYLFNRILDLIDGRRIIIVIDEFWKALEDDSFKAFTQDRLKTIRKQNGMMLFATQSPRDALNSTIAHTIIEQCPTQIFFPNQKANYNDYVENFKLTEREFELIQSELSRESRRFLIKQGQNSIVAELNLRGMDNEIAVLSGTTRNIELLNQIIGEYGTNPDIWLPIFHQRRRTQ
;
A
#
# COMPACT_ATOMS: atom_id res chain seq x y z
N MET A 1 -32.26 37.45 -28.27
CA MET A 1 -32.38 37.86 -26.85
C MET A 1 -33.39 37.05 -26.02
N SER A 2 -34.13 36.06 -26.56
CA SER A 2 -35.11 35.28 -25.76
C SER A 2 -34.62 33.91 -25.23
N VAL A 3 -33.49 33.39 -25.72
CA VAL A 3 -32.92 32.11 -25.26
C VAL A 3 -32.11 32.29 -23.97
N MET A 4 -31.33 33.37 -23.84
CA MET A 4 -30.57 33.72 -22.62
C MET A 4 -31.42 33.92 -21.36
N LYS A 5 -32.72 34.17 -21.48
CA LYS A 5 -33.62 34.33 -20.30
C LYS A 5 -34.12 33.00 -19.73
N ARG A 6 -33.87 31.88 -20.41
CA ARG A 6 -34.30 30.53 -19.99
C ARG A 6 -33.17 29.67 -19.44
N GLU A 7 -31.93 30.16 -19.51
CA GLU A 7 -30.74 29.42 -19.10
C GLU A 7 -30.26 30.02 -17.77
N SER A 8 -30.47 29.28 -16.68
CA SER A 8 -29.95 29.63 -15.37
C SER A 8 -28.42 29.65 -15.41
N LEU A 9 -27.82 30.72 -14.87
CA LEU A 9 -26.38 30.84 -14.81
C LEU A 9 -25.83 29.88 -13.72
N PRO A 10 -24.63 29.30 -13.90
CA PRO A 10 -24.02 28.40 -12.91
C PRO A 10 -23.94 29.00 -11.50
N GLU A 11 -23.76 30.32 -11.42
CA GLU A 11 -23.69 31.09 -10.17
C GLU A 11 -24.98 31.07 -9.33
N GLU A 12 -26.12 30.65 -9.92
CA GLU A 12 -27.39 30.49 -9.18
C GLU A 12 -27.33 29.31 -8.20
N TYR A 13 -26.57 28.26 -8.55
CA TYR A 13 -26.50 27.00 -7.80
C TYR A 13 -25.13 26.74 -7.18
N ILE A 14 -24.06 27.25 -7.78
CA ILE A 14 -22.68 26.98 -7.35
C ILE A 14 -22.15 28.19 -6.56
N PRO A 15 -21.85 28.04 -5.27
CA PRO A 15 -21.60 29.20 -4.40
C PRO A 15 -20.16 29.74 -4.48
N TYR A 16 -19.25 29.11 -5.23
CA TYR A 16 -17.81 29.39 -5.19
C TYR A 16 -17.42 30.56 -6.08
N VAL A 17 -16.80 31.57 -5.47
CA VAL A 17 -16.47 32.82 -6.17
C VAL A 17 -15.01 32.82 -6.62
N ARG A 18 -14.06 32.73 -5.69
CA ARG A 18 -12.63 32.86 -5.99
C ARG A 18 -11.74 32.28 -4.89
N HIS A 19 -10.49 32.00 -5.24
CA HIS A 19 -9.43 31.79 -4.27
C HIS A 19 -9.11 33.10 -3.52
N VAL A 20 -8.97 32.99 -2.21
CA VAL A 20 -8.47 34.07 -1.34
C VAL A 20 -6.96 33.91 -1.15
N ASN A 21 -6.52 32.67 -1.02
CA ASN A 21 -5.11 32.27 -1.05
C ASN A 21 -5.01 30.87 -1.68
N GLN A 22 -3.84 30.22 -1.60
CA GLN A 22 -3.60 28.90 -2.20
C GLN A 22 -4.51 27.78 -1.64
N ARG A 23 -5.11 27.98 -0.46
CA ARG A 23 -5.86 26.93 0.28
C ARG A 23 -7.33 27.29 0.53
N VAL A 24 -7.66 28.58 0.56
CA VAL A 24 -8.98 29.10 0.96
C VAL A 24 -9.76 29.64 -0.23
N ILE A 25 -11.03 29.25 -0.33
CA ILE A 25 -12.02 29.74 -1.30
C ILE A 25 -13.07 30.59 -0.58
N ALA A 26 -13.44 31.72 -1.19
CA ALA A 26 -14.58 32.53 -0.75
C ALA A 26 -15.86 32.16 -1.51
N LEU A 27 -16.97 32.08 -0.78
CA LEU A 27 -18.31 31.82 -1.31
C LEU A 27 -19.13 33.11 -1.46
N ASN A 28 -20.19 33.08 -2.26
CA ASN A 28 -21.11 34.19 -2.47
C ASN A 28 -21.85 34.63 -1.17
N SER A 29 -22.00 33.70 -0.23
CA SER A 29 -22.54 33.90 1.12
C SER A 29 -21.57 34.61 2.07
N ARG A 30 -20.34 34.90 1.62
CA ARG A 30 -19.18 35.34 2.43
C ARG A 30 -18.61 34.26 3.35
N CYS A 31 -19.08 33.02 3.27
CA CYS A 31 -18.38 31.92 3.91
C CYS A 31 -16.99 31.74 3.30
N LEU A 32 -16.03 31.34 4.13
CA LEU A 32 -14.72 30.87 3.70
C LEU A 32 -14.69 29.35 3.80
N MET A 33 -14.01 28.71 2.86
CA MET A 33 -13.89 27.26 2.80
C MET A 33 -12.45 26.83 2.55
N THR A 34 -12.06 25.74 3.19
CA THR A 34 -10.85 24.97 2.89
C THR A 34 -11.23 23.49 2.82
N VAL A 35 -10.40 22.70 2.14
CA VAL A 35 -10.67 21.28 1.88
C VAL A 35 -9.46 20.46 2.26
N ILE A 36 -9.70 19.40 3.03
CA ILE A 36 -8.71 18.40 3.44
C ILE A 36 -8.98 17.13 2.63
N ALA A 37 -7.95 16.55 2.03
CA ALA A 37 -7.98 15.19 1.52
C ALA A 37 -7.48 14.22 2.60
N ILE A 38 -8.12 13.05 2.68
CA ILE A 38 -7.87 12.04 3.71
C ILE A 38 -7.65 10.69 3.01
N GLU A 39 -6.59 9.96 3.34
CA GLU A 39 -6.40 8.59 2.83
C GLU A 39 -7.29 7.61 3.60
N GLY A 40 -7.45 7.82 4.91
CA GLY A 40 -8.39 7.11 5.76
C GLY A 40 -7.78 5.89 6.46
N ILE A 41 -8.60 5.20 7.25
CA ILE A 41 -8.19 4.03 8.04
C ILE A 41 -8.69 2.74 7.39
N ASN A 42 -7.82 1.74 7.26
CA ASN A 42 -8.26 0.40 6.89
C ASN A 42 -9.02 -0.26 8.04
N PHE A 43 -10.34 -0.30 7.94
CA PHE A 43 -11.20 -0.90 8.94
C PHE A 43 -11.27 -2.44 8.85
N ASP A 44 -10.93 -3.03 7.70
CA ASP A 44 -11.06 -4.49 7.47
C ASP A 44 -10.01 -5.29 8.26
N THR A 45 -8.86 -4.68 8.52
CA THR A 45 -7.72 -5.25 9.26
C THR A 45 -7.56 -4.66 10.67
N ALA A 46 -8.35 -3.66 11.04
CA ALA A 46 -8.26 -3.00 12.34
C ALA A 46 -9.09 -3.73 13.41
N ASP A 47 -8.58 -3.76 14.64
CA ASP A 47 -9.32 -4.33 15.77
C ASP A 47 -10.50 -3.44 16.17
N ILE A 48 -11.59 -4.04 16.67
CA ILE A 48 -12.78 -3.32 17.12
C ILE A 48 -12.45 -2.29 18.21
N THR A 49 -11.53 -2.62 19.12
CA THR A 49 -11.06 -1.71 20.17
C THR A 49 -10.37 -0.48 19.58
N GLN A 50 -9.56 -0.67 18.53
CA GLN A 50 -8.92 0.43 17.82
C GLN A 50 -9.94 1.32 17.14
N LEU A 51 -10.92 0.74 16.44
CA LEU A 51 -12.00 1.49 15.78
C LEU A 51 -12.84 2.31 16.78
N ASN A 52 -13.13 1.75 17.96
CA ASN A 52 -13.83 2.48 19.03
C ASN A 52 -12.98 3.62 19.62
N SER A 53 -11.66 3.42 19.73
CA SER A 53 -10.73 4.47 20.15
C SER A 53 -10.69 5.62 19.15
N LEU A 54 -10.54 5.30 17.85
CA LEU A 54 -10.58 6.28 16.75
C LEU A 54 -11.90 7.05 16.72
N HIS A 55 -13.03 6.37 16.94
CA HIS A 55 -14.34 7.03 17.07
C HIS A 55 -14.39 8.03 18.22
N THR A 56 -13.82 7.66 19.38
CA THR A 56 -13.75 8.54 20.55
C THR A 56 -12.82 9.73 20.32
N GLN A 57 -11.71 9.52 19.61
CA GLN A 57 -10.78 10.58 19.21
C GLN A 57 -11.45 11.55 18.23
N LEU A 58 -12.16 11.07 17.20
CA LEU A 58 -12.92 11.91 16.28
C LEU A 58 -13.99 12.73 17.01
N ASN A 59 -14.73 12.13 17.93
CA ASN A 59 -15.69 12.88 18.75
C ASN A 59 -14.98 13.97 19.57
N THR A 60 -13.82 13.68 20.15
CA THR A 60 -13.04 14.68 20.90
C THR A 60 -12.57 15.82 20.00
N LEU A 61 -12.07 15.51 18.81
CA LEU A 61 -11.67 16.49 17.81
C LEU A 61 -12.83 17.41 17.42
N LEU A 62 -14.01 16.85 17.11
CA LEU A 62 -15.21 17.61 16.77
C LEU A 62 -15.65 18.56 17.88
N LYS A 63 -15.50 18.16 19.15
CA LYS A 63 -15.82 19.04 20.29
C LYS A 63 -14.83 20.19 20.42
N ASN A 64 -13.55 19.95 20.14
CA ASN A 64 -12.50 20.97 20.25
C ASN A 64 -12.68 22.09 19.22
N ILE A 65 -13.17 21.76 18.03
CA ILE A 65 -13.41 22.73 16.94
C ILE A 65 -14.84 23.29 16.91
N ALA A 66 -15.67 22.96 17.91
CA ALA A 66 -17.09 23.28 17.89
C ALA A 66 -17.33 24.78 18.04
N ASP A 67 -17.88 25.40 17.00
CA ASP A 67 -18.28 26.79 16.96
C ASP A 67 -19.50 26.92 16.04
N GLU A 68 -20.51 27.73 16.39
CA GLU A 68 -21.73 27.89 15.60
C GLU A 68 -21.51 28.50 14.21
N ARG A 69 -20.34 29.09 13.96
CA ARG A 69 -19.88 29.60 12.67
C ARG A 69 -19.24 28.50 11.81
N VAL A 70 -18.93 27.35 12.39
CA VAL A 70 -18.26 26.25 11.68
C VAL A 70 -19.29 25.28 11.09
N ALA A 71 -19.02 24.84 9.87
CA ALA A 71 -19.71 23.73 9.25
C ALA A 71 -18.71 22.77 8.60
N LEU A 72 -19.02 21.49 8.65
CA LEU A 72 -18.23 20.43 8.04
C LEU A 72 -19.03 19.77 6.93
N TYR A 73 -18.35 19.42 5.83
CA TYR A 73 -18.88 18.49 4.83
C TYR A 73 -17.87 17.37 4.63
N SER A 74 -18.30 16.14 4.86
CA SER A 74 -17.56 14.92 4.56
C SER A 74 -18.06 14.34 3.25
N HIS A 75 -17.13 14.01 2.36
CA HIS A 75 -17.40 13.40 1.07
C HIS A 75 -16.61 12.11 0.95
N ILE A 76 -17.29 11.05 0.53
CA ILE A 76 -16.66 9.85 -0.02
C ILE A 76 -17.02 9.81 -1.49
N ILE A 77 -16.01 9.99 -2.35
CA ILE A 77 -16.16 9.89 -3.79
C ILE A 77 -15.57 8.57 -4.24
N ARG A 78 -16.45 7.63 -4.59
CA ARG A 78 -16.06 6.34 -5.13
C ARG A 78 -16.06 6.42 -6.64
N ARG A 79 -14.89 6.21 -7.24
CA ARG A 79 -14.70 6.27 -8.69
C ARG A 79 -13.95 5.06 -9.21
N ARG A 80 -14.15 4.74 -10.47
CA ARG A 80 -13.40 3.73 -11.19
C ARG A 80 -11.96 4.20 -11.38
N GLU A 81 -11.01 3.29 -11.21
CA GLU A 81 -9.58 3.52 -11.41
C GLU A 81 -9.07 2.56 -12.48
N THR A 82 -8.44 3.11 -13.52
CA THR A 82 -7.93 2.35 -14.67
C THR A 82 -6.42 2.53 -14.85
N ILE A 83 -5.77 3.30 -13.98
CA ILE A 83 -4.35 3.64 -14.12
C ILE A 83 -3.48 2.44 -13.74
N TYR A 84 -2.68 1.97 -14.70
CA TYR A 84 -1.67 0.92 -14.52
C TYR A 84 -0.25 1.51 -14.55
N PRO A 85 0.71 1.01 -13.74
CA PRO A 85 2.10 1.49 -13.77
C PRO A 85 2.80 1.23 -15.12
N GLU A 86 3.24 2.29 -15.78
CA GLU A 86 4.09 2.17 -16.98
C GLU A 86 5.45 1.56 -16.64
N SER A 87 5.92 0.64 -17.49
CA SER A 87 7.08 -0.20 -17.20
C SER A 87 7.85 -0.57 -18.46
N GLN A 88 9.17 -0.65 -18.35
CA GLN A 88 10.06 -1.24 -19.37
C GLN A 88 10.93 -2.29 -18.68
N PHE A 89 11.01 -3.50 -19.22
CA PHE A 89 11.71 -4.62 -18.59
C PHE A 89 12.90 -5.08 -19.44
N PHE A 90 13.93 -5.62 -18.80
CA PHE A 90 15.10 -6.13 -19.53
C PHE A 90 14.90 -7.56 -20.07
N SER A 91 13.90 -8.31 -19.60
CA SER A 91 13.57 -9.65 -20.13
C SER A 91 12.28 -9.67 -20.94
N SER A 92 12.26 -10.52 -21.97
CA SER A 92 11.07 -10.77 -22.80
C SER A 92 9.94 -11.37 -21.97
N PHE A 93 10.26 -12.31 -21.08
CA PHE A 93 9.27 -12.91 -20.16
C PHE A 93 8.58 -11.86 -19.28
N ALA A 94 9.33 -10.99 -18.59
CA ALA A 94 8.72 -9.99 -17.71
C ALA A 94 7.84 -8.99 -18.49
N THR A 95 8.23 -8.66 -19.73
CA THR A 95 7.43 -7.81 -20.62
C THR A 95 6.09 -8.47 -20.99
N VAL A 96 6.10 -9.75 -21.38
CA VAL A 96 4.87 -10.50 -21.71
C VAL A 96 3.99 -10.68 -20.48
N LEU A 97 4.58 -11.05 -19.33
CA LEU A 97 3.87 -11.19 -18.06
C LEU A 97 3.15 -9.90 -17.67
N ASP A 98 3.83 -8.75 -17.77
CA ASP A 98 3.26 -7.45 -17.45
C ASP A 98 2.12 -7.07 -18.39
N GLU A 99 2.28 -7.25 -19.70
CA GLU A 99 1.25 -6.89 -20.66
C GLU A 99 -0.01 -7.74 -20.49
N GLU A 100 0.12 -9.07 -20.34
CA GLU A 100 -1.04 -9.93 -20.10
C GLU A 100 -1.73 -9.61 -18.76
N TYR A 101 -0.95 -9.36 -17.71
CA TYR A 101 -1.49 -9.00 -16.40
C TYR A 101 -2.16 -7.62 -16.42
N LYS A 102 -1.59 -6.65 -17.14
CA LYS A 102 -2.15 -5.32 -17.36
C LYS A 102 -3.50 -5.40 -18.07
N GLN A 103 -3.61 -6.16 -19.16
CA GLN A 103 -4.89 -6.35 -19.86
C GLN A 103 -5.96 -6.91 -18.91
N LYS A 104 -5.57 -7.88 -18.07
CA LYS A 104 -6.46 -8.43 -17.04
C LYS A 104 -6.88 -7.39 -16.00
N MET A 105 -5.96 -6.55 -15.52
CA MET A 105 -6.28 -5.52 -14.52
C MET A 105 -7.13 -4.39 -15.09
N ILE A 106 -6.86 -3.94 -16.33
CA ILE A 106 -7.66 -2.90 -17.01
C ILE A 106 -9.08 -3.39 -17.31
N SER A 107 -9.25 -4.68 -17.61
CA SER A 107 -10.57 -5.28 -17.84
C SER A 107 -11.43 -5.37 -16.57
N LYS A 108 -10.84 -5.23 -15.38
CA LYS A 108 -11.56 -5.24 -14.11
C LYS A 108 -12.06 -3.84 -13.76
N ASP A 109 -13.25 -3.79 -13.18
CA ASP A 109 -13.76 -2.56 -12.57
C ASP A 109 -13.16 -2.43 -11.16
N LEU A 110 -11.99 -1.80 -11.09
CA LEU A 110 -11.37 -1.42 -9.82
C LEU A 110 -11.89 -0.06 -9.38
N TYR A 111 -12.18 0.08 -8.10
CA TYR A 111 -12.77 1.29 -7.54
C TYR A 111 -11.96 1.84 -6.37
N ARG A 112 -11.69 3.14 -6.41
CA ARG A 112 -11.00 3.90 -5.37
C ARG A 112 -11.99 4.79 -4.64
N ASN A 113 -11.81 4.91 -3.32
CA ASN A 113 -12.57 5.82 -2.48
C ASN A 113 -11.67 7.01 -2.14
N ASP A 114 -12.02 8.19 -2.63
CA ASP A 114 -11.36 9.46 -2.29
C ASP A 114 -12.17 10.17 -1.20
N LEU A 115 -11.54 10.47 -0.07
CA LEU A 115 -12.20 11.08 1.08
C LEU A 115 -11.81 12.55 1.21
N TYR A 116 -12.81 13.40 1.38
CA TYR A 116 -12.60 14.84 1.57
C TYR A 116 -13.38 15.35 2.77
N LEU A 117 -12.77 16.27 3.52
CA LEU A 117 -13.41 17.03 4.58
C LEU A 117 -13.30 18.52 4.24
N SER A 118 -14.41 19.14 3.89
CA SER A 118 -14.50 20.58 3.72
C SER A 118 -14.88 21.25 5.03
N ILE A 119 -14.14 22.29 5.40
CA ILE A 119 -14.38 23.09 6.60
C ILE A 119 -14.83 24.46 6.12
N LEU A 120 -15.97 24.92 6.61
CA LEU A 120 -16.49 26.25 6.31
C LEU A 120 -16.54 27.09 7.57
N TRP A 121 -16.12 28.34 7.42
CA TRP A 121 -16.33 29.40 8.39
C TRP A 121 -17.39 30.37 7.85
N ASN A 122 -18.49 30.53 8.58
CA ASN A 122 -19.58 31.44 8.26
C ASN A 122 -19.57 32.66 9.22
N PRO A 123 -18.99 33.80 8.80
CA PRO A 123 -18.96 35.01 9.62
C PRO A 123 -20.36 35.51 9.99
N ALA A 124 -21.36 35.28 9.14
CA ALA A 124 -22.72 35.78 9.36
C ALA A 124 -23.55 34.94 10.34
N ALA A 125 -23.02 33.86 10.92
CA ALA A 125 -23.76 33.02 11.85
C ALA A 125 -23.93 33.66 13.25
N ASP A 126 -23.06 34.62 13.62
CA ASP A 126 -23.16 35.34 14.89
C ASP A 126 -24.23 36.45 14.80
N LYS A 127 -25.25 36.39 15.68
CA LYS A 127 -26.34 37.38 15.75
C LYS A 127 -25.85 38.79 16.08
N THR A 128 -24.71 38.89 16.77
CA THR A 128 -24.07 40.16 17.17
C THR A 128 -23.40 40.82 15.96
N GLU A 129 -22.76 40.04 15.09
CA GLU A 129 -22.24 40.53 13.80
C GLU A 129 -23.35 40.87 12.81
N GLN A 130 -24.47 40.13 12.77
CA GLN A 130 -25.60 40.50 11.91
C GLN A 130 -26.14 41.91 12.23
N LEU A 131 -26.21 42.27 13.51
CA LEU A 131 -26.59 43.60 13.96
C LEU A 131 -25.52 44.64 13.57
N ALA A 132 -24.24 44.36 13.81
CA ALA A 132 -23.15 45.26 13.40
C ALA A 132 -23.10 45.47 11.86
N THR A 133 -23.34 44.42 11.07
CA THR A 133 -23.40 44.45 9.60
C THR A 133 -24.61 45.25 9.11
N PHE A 134 -25.75 45.19 9.80
CA PHE A 134 -26.91 46.04 9.53
C PHE A 134 -26.58 47.53 9.75
N PHE A 135 -25.88 47.88 10.83
CA PHE A 135 -25.42 49.25 11.09
C PHE A 135 -24.32 49.71 10.11
N HIS A 136 -23.41 48.81 9.69
CA HIS A 136 -22.41 49.10 8.67
C HIS A 136 -23.02 49.31 7.27
N ARG A 137 -24.09 48.57 6.92
CA ARG A 137 -24.86 48.77 5.68
C ARG A 137 -25.56 50.13 5.61
N LEU A 138 -25.97 50.69 6.76
CA LEU A 138 -26.55 52.03 6.82
C LEU A 138 -25.52 53.15 6.61
N THR A 139 -24.24 52.87 6.80
CA THR A 139 -23.16 53.88 6.76
C THR A 139 -22.29 53.84 5.51
N GLN A 140 -22.27 52.74 4.73
CA GLN A 140 -21.49 52.64 3.48
C GLN A 140 -22.32 52.16 2.28
N ALA A 141 -23.11 53.08 1.69
CA ALA A 141 -23.78 52.84 0.41
C ALA A 141 -22.89 53.04 -0.84
N LYS A 142 -21.60 53.37 -0.69
CA LYS A 142 -20.67 53.55 -1.83
C LYS A 142 -19.21 53.29 -1.42
N LYS A 143 -18.73 52.05 -1.52
CA LYS A 143 -17.35 51.69 -1.95
C LYS A 143 -17.04 50.18 -1.77
N THR A 144 -16.57 49.59 -2.87
CA THR A 144 -15.68 48.42 -3.00
C THR A 144 -16.14 47.02 -2.57
N GLN A 145 -15.85 46.05 -3.44
CA GLN A 145 -15.82 44.61 -3.14
C GLN A 145 -15.05 44.40 -1.83
N SER A 146 -15.76 43.97 -0.79
CA SER A 146 -15.21 43.70 0.53
C SER A 146 -14.10 42.66 0.40
N GLU A 147 -12.87 43.02 0.77
CA GLU A 147 -11.84 42.04 1.04
C GLU A 147 -12.36 41.05 2.10
N PRO A 148 -12.06 39.74 1.98
CA PRO A 148 -12.39 38.78 3.02
C PRO A 148 -11.67 39.17 4.31
N ASP A 149 -12.37 39.08 5.43
CA ASP A 149 -11.86 39.45 6.74
C ASP A 149 -10.63 38.60 7.09
N PHE A 150 -9.49 39.26 7.32
CA PHE A 150 -8.22 38.63 7.66
C PHE A 150 -8.34 37.78 8.93
N GLU A 151 -9.19 38.18 9.88
CA GLU A 151 -9.42 37.42 11.10
C GLU A 151 -10.17 36.10 10.82
N ALA A 152 -11.15 36.12 9.93
CA ALA A 152 -11.89 34.92 9.51
C ALA A 152 -10.99 33.92 8.77
N ILE A 153 -10.06 34.40 7.94
CA ILE A 153 -9.06 33.55 7.26
C ILE A 153 -8.17 32.89 8.30
N ARG A 154 -7.60 33.68 9.22
CA ARG A 154 -6.74 33.18 10.29
C ARG A 154 -7.45 32.13 11.15
N LYS A 155 -8.72 32.36 11.51
CA LYS A 155 -9.52 31.40 12.28
C LYS A 155 -9.74 30.09 11.54
N LEU A 156 -10.06 30.15 10.25
CA LEU A 156 -10.21 28.95 9.42
C LEU A 156 -8.88 28.19 9.31
N GLU A 157 -7.75 28.90 9.20
CA GLU A 157 -6.42 28.29 9.14
C GLU A 157 -6.02 27.63 10.47
N GLU A 158 -6.30 28.27 11.61
CA GLU A 158 -6.14 27.69 12.96
C GLU A 158 -6.93 26.37 13.09
N LEU A 159 -8.23 26.40 12.77
CA LEU A 159 -9.09 25.21 12.80
C LEU A 159 -8.60 24.10 11.86
N SER A 160 -8.08 24.48 10.69
CA SER A 160 -7.52 23.53 9.73
C SER A 160 -6.27 22.85 10.28
N GLN A 161 -5.40 23.58 10.98
CA GLN A 161 -4.21 23.02 11.61
C GLN A 161 -4.58 22.03 12.72
N ASP A 162 -5.53 22.39 13.59
CA ASP A 162 -6.02 21.51 14.66
C ASP A 162 -6.61 20.22 14.09
N LEU A 163 -7.37 20.31 12.99
CA LEU A 163 -7.93 19.15 12.28
C LEU A 163 -6.86 18.26 11.65
N ILE A 164 -5.86 18.85 10.98
CA ILE A 164 -4.76 18.07 10.39
C ILE A 164 -3.98 17.33 11.49
N GLN A 165 -3.70 17.99 12.61
CA GLN A 165 -3.02 17.35 13.74
C GLN A 165 -3.89 16.23 14.37
N GLY A 166 -5.18 16.49 14.56
CA GLY A 166 -6.11 15.50 15.10
C GLY A 166 -6.37 14.31 14.17
N LEU A 167 -6.08 14.45 12.87
CA LEU A 167 -6.25 13.43 11.83
C LEU A 167 -4.91 12.87 11.32
N GLU A 168 -3.82 13.00 12.09
CA GLU A 168 -2.49 12.51 11.69
C GLU A 168 -2.51 11.03 11.30
N SER A 169 -3.22 10.19 12.07
CA SER A 169 -3.37 8.75 11.80
C SER A 169 -4.14 8.42 10.51
N TYR A 170 -4.87 9.39 9.94
CA TYR A 170 -5.64 9.25 8.71
C TYR A 170 -4.89 9.78 7.48
N GLU A 171 -3.63 10.20 7.65
CA GLU A 171 -2.78 10.81 6.62
C GLU A 171 -3.44 12.03 5.94
N ALA A 172 -4.09 12.88 6.73
CA ALA A 172 -4.81 14.05 6.24
C ALA A 172 -3.86 15.15 5.69
N ARG A 173 -4.24 15.77 4.57
CA ARG A 173 -3.54 16.91 3.98
C ARG A 173 -4.48 17.99 3.46
N LEU A 174 -4.07 19.25 3.53
CA LEU A 174 -4.79 20.34 2.88
C LEU A 174 -4.62 20.28 1.36
N LEU A 175 -5.71 20.50 0.63
CA LEU A 175 -5.66 20.75 -0.80
C LEU A 175 -5.08 22.14 -1.07
N SER A 176 -4.34 22.28 -2.17
CA SER A 176 -3.78 23.57 -2.58
C SER A 176 -3.77 23.78 -4.09
N THR A 177 -3.51 25.02 -4.50
CA THR A 177 -3.10 25.32 -5.88
C THR A 177 -1.71 24.74 -6.17
N TYR A 178 -1.49 24.27 -7.39
CA TYR A 178 -0.21 23.69 -7.82
C TYR A 178 0.12 24.08 -9.27
N GLU A 179 1.40 24.01 -9.63
CA GLU A 179 1.84 24.27 -11.00
C GLU A 179 2.06 22.94 -11.76
N HIS A 180 1.60 22.88 -13.00
CA HIS A 180 1.84 21.78 -13.91
C HIS A 180 2.07 22.34 -15.32
N ASP A 181 3.22 22.01 -15.92
CA ASP A 181 3.63 22.48 -17.25
C ASP A 181 3.52 24.02 -17.43
N GLY A 182 3.85 24.79 -16.39
CA GLY A 182 3.81 26.26 -16.39
C GLY A 182 2.42 26.87 -16.18
N ILE A 183 1.39 26.07 -15.94
CA ILE A 183 0.00 26.51 -15.68
C ILE A 183 -0.36 26.22 -14.23
N LEU A 184 -1.03 27.18 -13.58
CA LEU A 184 -1.52 27.02 -12.21
C LEU A 184 -2.89 26.32 -12.22
N PHE A 185 -3.01 25.25 -11.44
CA PHE A 185 -4.23 24.46 -11.23
C PHE A 185 -4.67 24.53 -9.76
N SER A 186 -5.91 24.14 -9.47
CA SER A 186 -6.47 24.11 -8.12
C SER A 186 -7.06 22.75 -7.77
N GLU A 187 -6.46 22.02 -6.82
CA GLU A 187 -7.01 20.74 -6.33
C GLU A 187 -8.43 20.90 -5.75
N GLN A 188 -8.72 22.03 -5.09
CA GLN A 188 -10.07 22.31 -4.59
C GLN A 188 -11.08 22.43 -5.74
N SER A 189 -10.70 23.11 -6.82
CA SER A 189 -11.57 23.24 -7.99
C SER A 189 -11.74 21.90 -8.71
N GLU A 190 -10.73 21.03 -8.74
CA GLU A 190 -10.86 19.65 -9.23
C GLU A 190 -11.88 18.84 -8.41
N PHE A 191 -11.78 18.91 -7.08
CA PHE A 191 -12.73 18.26 -6.16
C PHE A 191 -14.16 18.79 -6.36
N LEU A 192 -14.35 20.11 -6.41
CA LEU A 192 -15.66 20.72 -6.59
C LEU A 192 -16.24 20.43 -7.97
N HIS A 193 -15.42 20.44 -9.01
CA HIS A 193 -15.82 20.03 -10.36
C HIS A 193 -16.32 18.57 -10.35
N GLN A 194 -15.67 17.67 -9.62
CA GLN A 194 -16.12 16.29 -9.50
C GLN A 194 -17.51 16.16 -8.85
N LEU A 195 -17.86 17.02 -7.89
CA LEU A 195 -19.20 17.06 -7.30
C LEU A 195 -20.27 17.59 -8.27
N VAL A 196 -19.89 18.52 -9.15
CA VAL A 196 -20.80 19.19 -10.10
C VAL A 196 -21.01 18.36 -11.37
N GLY A 197 -19.93 17.83 -11.95
CA GLY A 197 -19.91 17.13 -13.23
C GLY A 197 -19.79 15.61 -13.12
N GLY A 198 -19.52 15.05 -11.93
CA GLY A 198 -19.41 13.58 -11.77
C GLY A 198 -18.19 12.95 -12.45
N ARG A 199 -17.18 13.75 -12.84
CA ARG A 199 -15.90 13.30 -13.39
C ARG A 199 -14.74 14.12 -12.81
N ARG A 200 -13.55 13.52 -12.77
CA ARG A 200 -12.33 14.20 -12.30
C ARG A 200 -11.57 14.78 -13.48
N GLU A 201 -11.22 16.05 -13.39
CA GLU A 201 -10.40 16.75 -14.37
C GLU A 201 -9.52 17.78 -13.66
N ARG A 202 -8.36 18.11 -14.25
CA ARG A 202 -7.51 19.19 -13.77
C ARG A 202 -8.13 20.53 -14.11
N ILE A 203 -8.39 21.36 -13.10
CA ILE A 203 -9.03 22.66 -13.28
C ILE A 203 -8.01 23.80 -13.15
N PRO A 204 -7.75 24.56 -14.23
CA PRO A 204 -6.81 25.68 -14.18
C PRO A 204 -7.40 26.84 -13.38
N LEU A 205 -6.53 27.65 -12.79
CA LEU A 205 -6.93 28.90 -12.14
C LEU A 205 -7.21 29.95 -13.22
N THR A 206 -8.48 30.33 -13.40
CA THR A 206 -8.91 31.30 -14.42
C THR A 206 -9.20 32.68 -13.80
N PHE A 207 -9.40 33.68 -14.65
CA PHE A 207 -9.84 35.02 -14.23
C PHE A 207 -11.33 35.10 -13.87
N GLY A 208 -12.12 34.07 -14.21
CA GLY A 208 -13.56 34.01 -13.95
C GLY A 208 -13.90 33.62 -12.51
N THR A 209 -15.20 33.47 -12.23
CA THR A 209 -15.63 32.83 -10.98
C THR A 209 -15.23 31.35 -10.98
N ILE A 210 -14.98 30.78 -9.80
CA ILE A 210 -14.81 29.32 -9.69
C ILE A 210 -16.07 28.62 -10.21
N ALA A 211 -17.26 29.13 -9.89
CA ALA A 211 -18.54 28.62 -10.38
C ALA A 211 -18.59 28.45 -11.90
N SER A 212 -18.25 29.48 -12.67
CA SER A 212 -18.22 29.42 -14.14
C SER A 212 -17.13 28.50 -14.68
N THR A 213 -16.02 28.35 -13.94
CA THR A 213 -14.88 27.51 -14.36
C THR A 213 -15.19 26.02 -14.19
N ILE A 214 -15.81 25.64 -13.07
CA ILE A 214 -16.06 24.22 -12.74
C ILE A 214 -17.35 23.67 -13.37
N TYR A 215 -18.25 24.53 -13.84
CA TYR A 215 -19.46 24.12 -14.55
C TYR A 215 -19.18 23.98 -16.06
N SER A 216 -18.51 22.90 -16.44
CA SER A 216 -18.25 22.55 -17.84
C SER A 216 -19.29 21.59 -18.42
N ASP A 217 -19.95 20.80 -17.57
CA ASP A 217 -20.88 19.75 -17.95
C ASP A 217 -22.34 20.15 -17.72
N ARG A 218 -23.21 19.82 -18.67
CA ARG A 218 -24.64 20.13 -18.56
C ARG A 218 -25.35 19.07 -17.73
N VAL A 219 -25.98 19.51 -16.64
CA VAL A 219 -26.79 18.66 -15.75
C VAL A 219 -28.28 18.87 -16.05
N LEU A 220 -28.99 17.79 -16.34
CA LEU A 220 -30.42 17.77 -16.66
C LEU A 220 -31.19 16.99 -15.58
N PHE A 221 -32.21 17.61 -15.00
CA PHE A 221 -33.03 16.99 -13.96
C PHE A 221 -34.31 16.38 -14.56
N GLY A 222 -34.39 15.06 -14.55
CA GLY A 222 -35.61 14.32 -14.86
C GLY A 222 -36.53 14.16 -13.64
N LYS A 223 -37.51 13.26 -13.72
CA LYS A 223 -38.43 12.98 -12.60
C LYS A 223 -37.78 12.18 -11.46
N GLU A 224 -36.90 11.24 -11.79
CA GLU A 224 -36.25 10.34 -10.83
C GLU A 224 -34.76 10.10 -11.12
N ILE A 225 -34.25 10.66 -12.21
CA ILE A 225 -32.90 10.45 -12.73
C ILE A 225 -32.34 11.80 -13.17
N ILE A 226 -31.07 12.03 -12.85
CA ILE A 226 -30.28 13.16 -13.35
C ILE A 226 -29.43 12.64 -14.52
N GLU A 227 -29.38 13.40 -15.61
CA GLU A 227 -28.54 13.11 -16.77
C GLU A 227 -27.44 14.16 -16.86
N ILE A 228 -26.18 13.72 -16.87
CA ILE A 228 -25.00 14.56 -17.04
C ILE A 228 -24.45 14.30 -18.44
N ARG A 229 -24.37 15.36 -19.26
CA ARG A 229 -23.86 15.28 -20.63
C ARG A 229 -22.42 15.74 -20.70
N HIS A 230 -21.54 14.83 -21.10
CA HIS A 230 -20.17 15.11 -21.49
C HIS A 230 -20.04 15.15 -23.02
N GLU A 231 -18.84 15.47 -23.52
CA GLU A 231 -18.59 15.64 -24.96
C GLU A 231 -18.80 14.35 -25.76
N SER A 232 -18.46 13.20 -25.16
CA SER A 232 -18.51 11.90 -25.83
C SER A 232 -19.43 10.87 -25.15
N ASN A 233 -19.89 11.13 -23.93
CA ASN A 233 -20.62 10.15 -23.10
C ASN A 233 -21.71 10.85 -22.26
N GLU A 234 -22.69 10.07 -21.82
CA GLU A 234 -23.73 10.51 -20.88
C GLU A 234 -23.63 9.68 -19.59
N ARG A 235 -23.97 10.31 -18.46
CA ARG A 235 -24.03 9.62 -17.16
C ARG A 235 -25.39 9.82 -16.52
N PHE A 236 -25.86 8.79 -15.84
CA PHE A 236 -27.16 8.78 -15.17
C PHE A 236 -26.97 8.65 -13.67
N VAL A 237 -27.67 9.48 -12.91
CA VAL A 237 -27.56 9.52 -11.46
C VAL A 237 -28.91 9.35 -10.81
N GLY A 238 -28.97 8.49 -9.80
CA GLY A 238 -30.08 8.44 -8.85
C GLY A 238 -29.62 8.91 -7.46
N MET A 239 -30.51 9.60 -6.75
CA MET A 239 -30.23 10.17 -5.44
C MET A 239 -31.00 9.48 -4.33
N PHE A 240 -30.33 9.24 -3.21
CA PHE A 240 -30.95 8.87 -1.93
C PHE A 240 -30.72 9.96 -0.89
N GLY A 241 -31.73 10.16 -0.03
CA GLY A 241 -31.65 10.98 1.18
C GLY A 241 -32.07 10.18 2.41
N TRP A 242 -31.76 10.70 3.59
CA TRP A 242 -32.22 10.08 4.83
C TRP A 242 -33.71 10.33 5.04
N LYS A 243 -34.48 9.26 5.31
CA LYS A 243 -35.88 9.38 5.73
C LYS A 243 -35.97 9.45 7.25
N GLU A 244 -35.33 8.49 7.92
CA GLU A 244 -35.26 8.41 9.38
C GLU A 244 -33.86 7.98 9.81
N TYR A 245 -33.40 8.59 10.91
CA TYR A 245 -32.12 8.27 11.53
C TYR A 245 -32.19 6.89 12.22
N PRO A 246 -31.08 6.12 12.23
CA PRO A 246 -31.01 4.83 12.89
C PRO A 246 -31.15 4.98 14.41
N SER A 247 -31.75 3.97 15.06
CA SER A 247 -31.95 3.97 16.52
C SER A 247 -30.65 3.86 17.31
N LYS A 248 -29.59 3.31 16.71
CA LYS A 248 -28.22 3.28 17.24
C LYS A 248 -27.23 3.58 16.12
N THR A 249 -26.23 4.39 16.42
CA THR A 249 -25.11 4.65 15.50
C THR A 249 -23.84 3.95 15.99
N ARG A 250 -23.12 3.27 15.09
CA ARG A 250 -21.81 2.65 15.33
C ARG A 250 -20.87 2.99 14.17
N PRO A 251 -19.55 3.08 14.40
CA PRO A 251 -18.58 3.14 13.30
C PRO A 251 -18.81 2.01 12.31
N GLY A 252 -18.68 2.32 11.02
CA GLY A 252 -18.75 1.37 9.92
C GLY A 252 -20.14 1.04 9.37
N MET A 253 -21.18 1.79 9.76
CA MET A 253 -22.53 1.61 9.18
C MET A 253 -22.62 1.90 7.68
N THR A 254 -21.71 2.72 7.15
CA THR A 254 -21.64 3.13 5.75
C THR A 254 -20.56 2.36 4.97
N ASP A 255 -19.78 1.49 5.62
CA ASP A 255 -18.61 0.82 5.03
C ASP A 255 -18.98 -0.11 3.86
N GLY A 256 -20.20 -0.63 3.83
CA GLY A 256 -20.69 -1.42 2.69
C GLY A 256 -20.60 -0.65 1.36
N LEU A 257 -20.79 0.68 1.38
CA LEU A 257 -20.67 1.54 0.20
C LEU A 257 -19.23 1.62 -0.31
N LEU A 258 -18.23 1.45 0.55
CA LEU A 258 -16.81 1.46 0.19
C LEU A 258 -16.39 0.26 -0.66
N THR A 259 -17.27 -0.74 -0.80
CA THR A 259 -17.07 -1.97 -1.58
C THR A 259 -18.02 -2.07 -2.78
N ALA A 260 -18.87 -1.06 -3.01
CA ALA A 260 -19.90 -1.11 -4.05
C ALA A 260 -19.29 -1.27 -5.46
N PRO A 261 -19.83 -2.13 -6.34
CA PRO A 261 -19.25 -2.34 -7.68
C PRO A 261 -19.68 -1.25 -8.69
N PHE A 262 -19.81 -0.01 -8.25
CA PHE A 262 -20.23 1.14 -9.05
C PHE A 262 -19.76 2.45 -8.40
N GLU A 263 -19.79 3.53 -9.18
CA GLU A 263 -19.40 4.85 -8.71
C GLU A 263 -20.53 5.53 -7.89
N LEU A 264 -20.13 6.27 -6.86
CA LEU A 264 -21.04 6.98 -5.97
C LEU A 264 -20.37 8.20 -5.34
N ILE A 265 -21.19 9.16 -4.90
CA ILE A 265 -20.77 10.26 -4.03
C ILE A 265 -21.66 10.22 -2.80
N LEU A 266 -21.07 9.91 -1.64
CA LEU A 266 -21.73 10.06 -0.35
C LEU A 266 -21.32 11.40 0.26
N THR A 267 -22.30 12.29 0.47
CA THR A 267 -22.08 13.57 1.15
C THR A 267 -22.79 13.60 2.49
N GLN A 268 -22.08 14.03 3.52
CA GLN A 268 -22.63 14.29 4.84
C GLN A 268 -22.21 15.69 5.30
N SER A 269 -23.16 16.53 5.69
CA SER A 269 -22.86 17.84 6.28
C SER A 269 -23.20 17.87 7.75
N PHE A 270 -22.44 18.62 8.55
CA PHE A 270 -22.67 18.83 9.97
C PHE A 270 -22.42 20.31 10.31
N VAL A 271 -23.49 21.01 10.68
CA VAL A 271 -23.43 22.44 11.07
C VAL A 271 -23.57 22.52 12.58
N PHE A 272 -22.53 22.97 13.27
CA PHE A 272 -22.53 23.05 14.73
C PHE A 272 -23.62 23.99 15.24
N LYS A 273 -24.20 23.66 16.39
CA LYS A 273 -25.15 24.53 17.11
C LYS A 273 -24.49 25.01 18.40
N SER A 274 -24.78 26.25 18.79
CA SER A 274 -24.42 26.71 20.12
C SER A 274 -25.12 25.89 21.19
N LYS A 275 -24.45 25.77 22.35
CA LYS A 275 -24.92 24.98 23.49
C LYS A 275 -26.34 25.35 23.91
N ALA A 276 -26.67 26.65 23.96
CA ALA A 276 -28.00 27.14 24.30
C ALA A 276 -29.09 26.64 23.32
N VAL A 277 -28.80 26.63 22.01
CA VAL A 277 -29.73 26.12 20.99
C VAL A 277 -29.86 24.59 21.12
N ALA A 278 -28.75 23.89 21.37
CA ALA A 278 -28.73 22.46 21.57
C ALA A 278 -29.60 22.03 22.76
N SER A 279 -29.42 22.65 23.93
CA SER A 279 -30.22 22.37 25.14
C SER A 279 -31.71 22.66 24.86
N ALA A 280 -32.04 23.77 24.19
CA ALA A 280 -33.42 24.09 23.84
C ALA A 280 -34.09 23.06 22.90
N ILE A 281 -33.34 22.50 21.94
CA ILE A 281 -33.84 21.42 21.06
C ILE A 281 -34.14 20.16 21.87
N MET A 282 -33.23 19.76 22.75
CA MET A 282 -33.36 18.56 23.58
C MET A 282 -34.49 18.67 24.59
N SER A 283 -34.57 19.77 25.36
CA SER A 283 -35.65 20.01 26.32
C SER A 283 -37.01 20.07 25.63
N ARG A 284 -37.09 20.61 24.41
CA ARG A 284 -38.34 20.58 23.62
C ARG A 284 -38.76 19.16 23.27
N LYS A 285 -37.83 18.32 22.80
CA LYS A 285 -38.11 16.91 22.50
C LYS A 285 -38.56 16.15 23.75
N GLN A 286 -37.92 16.40 24.89
CA GLN A 286 -38.29 15.82 26.17
C GLN A 286 -39.72 16.21 26.58
N ASN A 287 -40.03 17.51 26.55
CA ASN A 287 -41.37 18.01 26.89
C ASN A 287 -42.45 17.46 25.95
N GLN A 288 -42.15 17.29 24.66
CA GLN A 288 -43.05 16.64 23.71
C GLN A 288 -43.31 15.18 24.10
N MET A 289 -42.29 14.42 24.51
CA MET A 289 -42.45 13.03 24.95
C MET A 289 -43.23 12.91 26.26
N ILE A 290 -43.01 13.82 27.22
CA ILE A 290 -43.75 13.87 28.50
C ILE A 290 -45.25 14.10 28.22
N ASN A 291 -45.57 15.04 27.32
CA ASN A 291 -46.95 15.43 27.01
C ASN A 291 -47.74 14.37 26.22
N VAL A 292 -47.07 13.42 25.55
CA VAL A 292 -47.71 12.36 24.75
C VAL A 292 -48.20 11.18 25.60
N ALA A 293 -47.91 11.14 26.91
CA ALA A 293 -48.52 10.26 27.91
C ALA A 293 -48.59 8.75 27.57
N ASP A 294 -47.63 8.21 26.80
CA ASP A 294 -47.56 6.77 26.54
C ASP A 294 -46.12 6.23 26.69
N ARG A 295 -45.92 5.40 27.73
CA ARG A 295 -44.86 4.38 27.94
C ARG A 295 -43.41 4.63 27.45
N ALA A 296 -42.88 5.86 27.54
CA ALA A 296 -41.48 6.17 27.15
C ALA A 296 -40.55 6.53 28.33
N SER A 297 -40.76 6.00 29.55
CA SER A 297 -39.95 6.34 30.75
C SER A 297 -38.43 6.18 30.52
N SER A 298 -38.01 5.11 29.83
CA SER A 298 -36.59 4.90 29.50
C SER A 298 -36.03 5.89 28.47
N GLN A 299 -36.84 6.39 27.54
CA GLN A 299 -36.40 7.40 26.57
C GLN A 299 -36.32 8.79 27.20
N ILE A 300 -37.21 9.10 28.15
CA ILE A 300 -37.15 10.34 28.93
C ILE A 300 -35.89 10.35 29.79
N GLY A 301 -35.61 9.27 30.52
CA GLY A 301 -34.35 9.15 31.28
C GLY A 301 -33.10 9.24 30.40
N ALA A 302 -33.12 8.65 29.20
CA ALA A 302 -32.02 8.80 28.25
C ALA A 302 -31.84 10.23 27.73
N LEU A 303 -32.92 11.04 27.67
CA LEU A 303 -32.83 12.46 27.33
C LEU A 303 -32.28 13.29 28.50
N ASP A 304 -32.59 12.94 29.75
CA ASP A 304 -31.98 13.56 30.93
C ASP A 304 -30.46 13.31 30.94
N ASP A 305 -30.04 12.05 30.79
CA ASP A 305 -28.62 11.69 30.70
C ASP A 305 -27.92 12.42 29.54
N ALA A 306 -28.60 12.56 28.39
CA ALA A 306 -28.05 13.27 27.24
C ALA A 306 -27.94 14.78 27.47
N LEU A 307 -28.87 15.39 28.20
CA LEU A 307 -28.79 16.80 28.60
C LEU A 307 -27.59 17.02 29.55
N ASP A 308 -27.40 16.16 30.53
CA ASP A 308 -26.25 16.21 31.44
C ASP A 308 -24.91 16.03 30.70
N ASP A 309 -24.87 15.10 29.74
CA ASP A 309 -23.70 14.87 28.88
C ASP A 309 -23.40 16.07 27.97
N LEU A 310 -24.42 16.74 27.43
CA LEU A 310 -24.28 17.98 26.67
C LEU A 310 -23.76 19.10 27.58
N GLU A 311 -24.30 19.24 28.80
CA GLU A 311 -23.84 20.23 29.77
C GLU A 311 -22.38 20.00 30.18
N SER A 312 -21.98 18.73 30.29
CA SER A 312 -20.63 18.29 30.61
C SER A 312 -19.67 18.26 29.41
N ASN A 313 -20.07 18.75 28.23
CA ASN A 313 -19.27 18.73 27.00
C ASN A 313 -18.74 17.33 26.62
N ARG A 314 -19.53 16.27 26.86
CA ARG A 314 -19.21 14.92 26.38
C ARG A 314 -19.45 14.75 24.89
N PHE A 315 -20.38 15.52 24.33
CA PHE A 315 -20.61 15.69 22.90
C PHE A 315 -21.10 17.12 22.63
N VAL A 316 -21.13 17.52 21.35
CA VAL A 316 -21.83 18.73 20.89
C VAL A 316 -22.94 18.37 19.91
N LEU A 317 -23.93 19.24 19.75
CA LEU A 317 -25.04 19.01 18.81
C LEU A 317 -24.80 19.78 17.51
N GLY A 318 -25.14 19.15 16.39
CA GLY A 318 -25.12 19.80 15.09
C GLY A 318 -26.30 19.36 14.22
N GLU A 319 -26.59 20.18 13.22
CA GLU A 319 -27.58 19.90 12.20
C GLU A 319 -26.92 19.13 11.05
N HIS A 320 -27.34 17.89 10.91
CA HIS A 320 -26.79 16.93 9.97
C HIS A 320 -27.70 16.73 8.76
N HIS A 321 -27.09 16.51 7.59
CA HIS A 321 -27.77 16.15 6.35
C HIS A 321 -26.91 15.12 5.59
N LEU A 322 -27.56 14.16 4.93
CA LEU A 322 -26.92 13.13 4.12
C LEU A 322 -27.61 12.99 2.77
N SER A 323 -26.79 12.92 1.71
CA SER A 323 -27.21 12.59 0.36
C SER A 323 -26.24 11.57 -0.25
N LEU A 324 -26.78 10.61 -1.01
CA LEU A 324 -26.00 9.64 -1.77
C LEU A 324 -26.38 9.72 -3.24
N ALA A 325 -25.43 10.11 -4.08
CA ALA A 325 -25.52 10.02 -5.53
C ALA A 325 -24.96 8.68 -6.01
N VAL A 326 -25.71 7.94 -6.82
CA VAL A 326 -25.29 6.67 -7.42
C VAL A 326 -25.24 6.82 -8.93
N PHE A 327 -24.11 6.49 -9.54
CA PHE A 327 -23.87 6.71 -10.97
C PHE A 327 -23.99 5.41 -11.77
N SER A 328 -24.34 5.56 -13.04
CA SER A 328 -24.22 4.54 -14.07
C SER A 328 -24.04 5.20 -15.43
N ASP A 329 -23.36 4.52 -16.35
CA ASP A 329 -23.24 4.97 -17.74
C ASP A 329 -24.46 4.53 -18.58
N HIS A 330 -25.33 3.67 -18.03
CA HIS A 330 -26.52 3.14 -18.70
C HIS A 330 -27.77 3.23 -17.79
N PRO A 331 -28.90 3.81 -18.26
CA PRO A 331 -30.10 3.95 -17.44
C PRO A 331 -30.65 2.61 -16.93
N GLN A 332 -30.47 1.54 -17.70
CA GLN A 332 -30.95 0.20 -17.36
C GLN A 332 -30.20 -0.40 -16.16
N GLU A 333 -28.91 -0.11 -16.02
CA GLU A 333 -28.07 -0.61 -14.91
C GLU A 333 -28.23 0.21 -13.63
N LEU A 334 -28.63 1.49 -13.74
CA LEU A 334 -28.82 2.38 -12.59
C LEU A 334 -29.80 1.80 -11.55
N ALA A 335 -30.86 1.11 -12.00
CA ALA A 335 -31.82 0.48 -11.08
C ALA A 335 -31.16 -0.61 -10.21
N GLU A 336 -30.24 -1.38 -10.77
CA GLU A 336 -29.48 -2.41 -10.04
C GLU A 336 -28.51 -1.76 -9.04
N HIS A 337 -27.80 -0.71 -9.47
CA HIS A 337 -26.88 0.04 -8.60
C HIS A 337 -27.63 0.66 -7.41
N LEU A 338 -28.78 1.29 -7.66
CA LEU A 338 -29.63 1.87 -6.62
C LEU A 338 -30.17 0.80 -5.66
N SER A 339 -30.54 -0.38 -6.15
CA SER A 339 -30.99 -1.50 -5.32
C SER A 339 -29.88 -1.98 -4.37
N LYS A 340 -28.65 -2.17 -4.90
CA LYS A 340 -27.47 -2.53 -4.10
C LYS A 340 -27.10 -1.46 -3.08
N ALA A 341 -27.05 -0.19 -3.50
CA ALA A 341 -26.79 0.96 -2.62
C ALA A 341 -27.79 1.04 -1.47
N ARG A 342 -29.08 0.80 -1.76
CA ARG A 342 -30.12 0.71 -0.73
C ARG A 342 -29.86 -0.41 0.25
N SER A 343 -29.52 -1.60 -0.23
CA SER A 343 -29.21 -2.75 0.63
C SER A 343 -28.04 -2.46 1.57
N TYR A 344 -26.96 -1.83 1.09
CA TYR A 344 -25.82 -1.46 1.94
C TYR A 344 -26.23 -0.51 3.08
N LEU A 345 -27.00 0.54 2.78
CA LEU A 345 -27.46 1.48 3.80
C LEU A 345 -28.48 0.87 4.77
N THR A 346 -29.38 0.02 4.29
CA THR A 346 -30.36 -0.69 5.13
C THR A 346 -29.69 -1.71 6.05
N ASN A 347 -28.66 -2.42 5.59
CA ASN A 347 -27.85 -3.31 6.44
C ASN A 347 -27.10 -2.53 7.54
N GLY A 348 -26.77 -1.27 7.25
CA GLY A 348 -26.28 -0.30 8.23
C GLY A 348 -27.33 0.15 9.25
N GLY A 349 -28.63 -0.12 9.04
CA GLY A 349 -29.73 0.25 9.95
C GLY A 349 -30.43 1.57 9.60
N ALA A 350 -30.11 2.18 8.45
CA ALA A 350 -30.73 3.42 7.99
C ALA A 350 -32.03 3.17 7.20
N VAL A 351 -33.04 4.01 7.42
CA VAL A 351 -34.23 4.08 6.56
C VAL A 351 -34.01 5.18 5.52
N ILE A 352 -33.83 4.77 4.27
CA ILE A 352 -33.51 5.68 3.17
C ILE A 352 -34.71 5.93 2.26
N ALA A 353 -34.77 7.12 1.68
CA ALA A 353 -35.76 7.50 0.68
C ALA A 353 -35.06 7.82 -0.64
N ARG A 354 -35.65 7.38 -1.74
CA ARG A 354 -35.26 7.82 -3.08
C ARG A 354 -35.76 9.25 -3.26
N GLU A 355 -34.92 10.13 -3.79
CA GLU A 355 -35.31 11.50 -4.07
C GLU A 355 -35.91 11.61 -5.49
N ASP A 356 -37.10 12.22 -5.58
CA ASP A 356 -37.85 12.47 -6.80
C ASP A 356 -38.16 13.97 -6.97
N LEU A 357 -39.12 14.50 -6.22
CA LEU A 357 -39.50 15.92 -6.19
C LEU A 357 -38.34 16.80 -5.68
N GLY A 358 -37.51 16.26 -4.80
CA GLY A 358 -36.35 16.93 -4.22
C GLY A 358 -35.03 16.67 -4.97
N LEU A 359 -35.07 16.06 -6.16
CA LEU A 359 -33.88 15.56 -6.85
C LEU A 359 -32.82 16.65 -7.12
N GLU A 360 -33.26 17.80 -7.66
CA GLU A 360 -32.37 18.94 -7.92
C GLU A 360 -31.77 19.51 -6.63
N ALA A 361 -32.59 19.68 -5.59
CA ALA A 361 -32.13 20.15 -4.30
C ALA A 361 -31.11 19.19 -3.68
N ALA A 362 -31.37 17.88 -3.73
CA ALA A 362 -30.45 16.86 -3.22
C ALA A 362 -29.10 16.89 -3.94
N TRP A 363 -29.10 17.10 -5.27
CA TRP A 363 -27.87 17.19 -6.05
C TRP A 363 -27.03 18.39 -5.63
N TRP A 364 -27.63 19.59 -5.55
CA TRP A 364 -26.93 20.81 -5.16
C TRP A 364 -26.57 20.89 -3.68
N ALA A 365 -27.26 20.15 -2.82
CA ALA A 365 -26.93 20.02 -1.39
C ALA A 365 -25.58 19.31 -1.14
N GLN A 366 -25.04 18.61 -2.14
CA GLN A 366 -23.72 17.99 -2.06
C GLN A 366 -22.59 19.03 -1.97
N LEU A 367 -22.81 20.24 -2.50
CA LEU A 367 -21.79 21.28 -2.55
C LEU A 367 -21.58 21.90 -1.16
N PRO A 368 -20.35 21.87 -0.60
CA PRO A 368 -20.04 22.58 0.62
C PRO A 368 -20.51 24.04 0.60
N GLY A 369 -21.33 24.43 1.58
CA GLY A 369 -21.86 25.78 1.74
C GLY A 369 -23.25 26.03 1.14
N ASN A 370 -23.81 25.08 0.40
CA ASN A 370 -25.18 25.15 -0.13
C ASN A 370 -26.24 24.78 0.92
N PHE A 371 -26.25 25.51 2.04
CA PHE A 371 -27.09 25.17 3.20
C PHE A 371 -28.60 25.17 2.90
N SER A 372 -29.07 25.99 1.96
CA SER A 372 -30.48 26.14 1.59
C SER A 372 -31.08 24.91 0.90
N TYR A 373 -30.24 24.08 0.27
CA TYR A 373 -30.68 22.91 -0.48
C TYR A 373 -30.78 21.63 0.36
N ARG A 374 -30.29 21.66 1.61
CA ARG A 374 -30.26 20.50 2.52
C ARG A 374 -31.66 20.14 3.01
N ALA A 375 -32.34 19.27 2.30
CA ALA A 375 -33.65 18.75 2.70
C ALA A 375 -33.54 17.76 3.88
N ARG A 376 -34.55 17.71 4.76
CA ARG A 376 -34.64 16.72 5.86
C ARG A 376 -33.41 16.68 6.79
N SER A 377 -32.84 17.85 7.09
CA SER A 377 -31.79 17.95 8.09
C SER A 377 -32.29 17.58 9.49
N GLY A 378 -31.42 16.99 10.31
CA GLY A 378 -31.75 16.51 11.66
C GLY A 378 -30.67 16.84 12.67
N ALA A 379 -31.06 17.17 13.90
CA ALA A 379 -30.11 17.43 14.98
C ALA A 379 -29.55 16.11 15.55
N ILE A 380 -28.24 15.91 15.45
CA ILE A 380 -27.52 14.74 15.98
C ILE A 380 -26.30 15.17 16.79
N SER A 381 -25.80 14.28 17.65
CA SER A 381 -24.56 14.54 18.39
C SER A 381 -23.31 14.39 17.50
N SER A 382 -22.22 15.04 17.88
CA SER A 382 -20.89 14.84 17.28
C SER A 382 -20.46 13.38 17.34
N ARG A 383 -20.86 12.65 18.38
CA ARG A 383 -20.60 11.20 18.50
C ARG A 383 -21.34 10.40 17.43
N ASN A 384 -22.57 10.79 17.09
CA ASN A 384 -23.29 10.16 15.97
C ASN A 384 -22.62 10.50 14.63
N PHE A 385 -22.24 11.76 14.42
CA PHE A 385 -21.56 12.16 13.19
C PHE A 385 -20.22 11.44 12.99
N ALA A 386 -19.40 11.34 14.04
CA ALA A 386 -18.14 10.58 14.01
C ALA A 386 -18.34 9.08 13.72
N ALA A 387 -19.50 8.51 14.05
CA ALA A 387 -19.82 7.12 13.71
C ALA A 387 -20.26 6.95 12.25
N LEU A 388 -20.92 7.96 11.68
CA LEU A 388 -21.44 7.95 10.30
C LEU A 388 -20.38 8.35 9.27
N SER A 389 -19.42 9.17 9.69
CA SER A 389 -18.27 9.62 8.91
C SER A 389 -16.95 9.30 9.65
N PRO A 390 -16.59 8.01 9.82
CA PRO A 390 -15.38 7.61 10.55
C PRO A 390 -14.10 7.72 9.71
N PHE A 391 -14.19 8.17 8.45
CA PHE A 391 -13.08 8.22 7.49
C PHE A 391 -12.39 6.85 7.25
N HIS A 392 -13.19 5.80 7.19
CA HIS A 392 -12.77 4.47 6.77
C HIS A 392 -12.50 4.43 5.26
N SER A 393 -11.44 3.73 4.85
CA SER A 393 -11.08 3.54 3.44
C SER A 393 -10.22 2.28 3.25
N PHE A 394 -9.80 2.02 2.02
CA PHE A 394 -8.81 0.99 1.70
C PHE A 394 -7.51 1.66 1.26
N PRO A 395 -6.37 1.38 1.89
CA PRO A 395 -5.09 1.90 1.45
C PRO A 395 -4.82 1.51 0.00
N ILE A 396 -4.38 2.45 -0.80
CA ILE A 396 -4.13 2.25 -2.23
C ILE A 396 -2.64 2.22 -2.57
N GLY A 397 -1.76 2.53 -1.62
CA GLY A 397 -0.32 2.69 -1.88
C GLY A 397 -0.02 3.89 -2.79
N LYS A 398 1.20 3.93 -3.34
CA LYS A 398 1.67 5.06 -4.18
C LYS A 398 2.02 4.58 -5.58
N LEU A 399 1.33 5.12 -6.59
CA LEU A 399 1.63 4.83 -7.99
C LEU A 399 3.01 5.36 -8.42
N LYS A 400 3.39 6.57 -7.98
CA LYS A 400 4.66 7.25 -8.27
C LYS A 400 5.23 7.89 -7.00
N GLY A 401 6.49 8.33 -7.05
CA GLY A 401 7.17 8.97 -5.92
C GLY A 401 7.68 7.99 -4.86
N ASN A 402 7.79 6.71 -5.22
CA ASN A 402 8.48 5.72 -4.40
C ASN A 402 10.01 5.86 -4.51
N VAL A 403 10.76 5.23 -3.61
CA VAL A 403 12.24 5.23 -3.60
C VAL A 403 12.85 4.88 -4.95
N TRP A 404 12.29 3.89 -5.65
CA TRP A 404 12.73 3.50 -7.00
C TRP A 404 11.82 4.01 -8.14
N GLY A 405 10.86 4.90 -7.85
CA GLY A 405 10.02 5.58 -8.85
C GLY A 405 8.55 5.14 -8.82
N SER A 406 8.08 4.49 -9.89
CA SER A 406 6.71 3.96 -9.97
C SER A 406 6.49 2.77 -9.02
N ALA A 407 5.25 2.38 -8.77
CA ALA A 407 4.91 1.17 -8.02
C ALA A 407 5.47 -0.10 -8.67
N VAL A 408 5.80 -1.10 -7.84
CA VAL A 408 6.30 -2.40 -8.31
C VAL A 408 5.20 -3.07 -9.13
N ALA A 409 4.01 -3.21 -8.56
CA ALA A 409 2.88 -3.84 -9.23
C ALA A 409 1.54 -3.23 -8.77
N LEU A 410 0.52 -3.35 -9.63
CA LEU A 410 -0.87 -3.15 -9.24
C LEU A 410 -1.45 -4.48 -8.75
N LEU A 411 -1.92 -4.52 -7.51
CA LEU A 411 -2.69 -5.62 -6.94
C LEU A 411 -4.15 -5.20 -6.75
N GLN A 412 -5.05 -6.16 -6.66
CA GLN A 412 -6.44 -5.92 -6.32
C GLN A 412 -6.64 -6.20 -4.82
N THR A 413 -7.34 -5.32 -4.11
CA THR A 413 -7.73 -5.57 -2.72
C THR A 413 -8.96 -6.46 -2.65
N GLN A 414 -9.23 -7.04 -1.47
CA GLN A 414 -10.49 -7.75 -1.21
C GLN A 414 -11.75 -6.92 -1.52
N ALA A 415 -11.67 -5.59 -1.40
CA ALA A 415 -12.76 -4.65 -1.65
C ALA A 415 -12.95 -4.27 -3.14
N GLY A 416 -12.15 -4.85 -4.04
CA GLY A 416 -12.14 -4.47 -5.45
C GLY A 416 -11.48 -3.11 -5.68
N SER A 417 -10.61 -2.66 -4.77
CA SER A 417 -9.81 -1.43 -4.95
C SER A 417 -8.45 -1.72 -5.57
N PRO A 418 -7.84 -0.75 -6.25
CA PRO A 418 -6.44 -0.85 -6.67
C PRO A 418 -5.50 -0.70 -5.47
N TYR A 419 -4.44 -1.50 -5.43
CA TYR A 419 -3.34 -1.34 -4.48
C TYR A 419 -2.00 -1.34 -5.22
N TYR A 420 -1.37 -0.17 -5.25
CA TYR A 420 -0.07 0.08 -5.85
C TYR A 420 1.04 -0.35 -4.89
N PHE A 421 1.40 -1.63 -4.96
CA PHE A 421 2.39 -2.24 -4.10
C PHE A 421 3.79 -1.73 -4.41
N ASN A 422 4.57 -1.52 -3.35
CA ASN A 422 6.01 -1.30 -3.40
C ASN A 422 6.67 -1.93 -2.17
N PHE A 423 7.90 -2.43 -2.32
CA PHE A 423 8.66 -3.03 -1.22
C PHE A 423 9.04 -2.02 -0.13
N HIS A 424 9.31 -0.77 -0.52
CA HIS A 424 9.78 0.25 0.40
C HIS A 424 8.65 0.81 1.25
N TYR A 425 8.83 0.76 2.56
CA TYR A 425 8.09 1.58 3.51
C TYR A 425 9.05 2.61 4.10
N GLY A 426 8.80 3.89 3.84
CA GLY A 426 9.83 4.92 4.00
C GLY A 426 11.00 4.67 3.05
N ASP A 427 12.21 4.53 3.60
CA ASP A 427 13.45 4.26 2.86
C ASP A 427 13.91 2.79 2.95
N VAL A 428 13.19 1.91 3.66
CA VAL A 428 13.58 0.51 3.89
C VAL A 428 12.74 -0.42 3.01
N GLY A 429 13.40 -1.18 2.13
CA GLY A 429 12.76 -2.13 1.20
C GLY A 429 12.79 -3.61 1.63
N ASN A 430 13.41 -3.93 2.76
CA ASN A 430 13.51 -5.32 3.23
C ASN A 430 12.11 -5.92 3.44
N THR A 431 11.94 -7.16 2.99
CA THR A 431 10.64 -7.82 2.94
C THR A 431 10.71 -9.22 3.51
N PHE A 432 9.74 -9.56 4.36
CA PHE A 432 9.56 -10.90 4.89
C PHE A 432 8.30 -11.53 4.28
N VAL A 433 8.39 -12.77 3.81
CA VAL A 433 7.28 -13.51 3.20
C VAL A 433 7.12 -14.86 3.91
N CYS A 434 5.93 -15.12 4.44
CA CYS A 434 5.63 -16.36 5.13
C CYS A 434 4.36 -17.02 4.62
N GLY A 435 4.45 -18.31 4.32
CA GLY A 435 3.29 -19.08 3.88
C GLY A 435 3.57 -20.57 3.78
N PRO A 436 2.63 -21.43 4.18
CA PRO A 436 2.83 -22.88 4.13
C PRO A 436 3.05 -23.35 2.69
N SER A 437 3.63 -24.56 2.53
CA SER A 437 3.86 -25.14 1.20
C SER A 437 2.57 -25.18 0.36
N GLY A 438 2.70 -24.81 -0.92
CA GLY A 438 1.59 -24.72 -1.88
C GLY A 438 0.66 -23.51 -1.71
N SER A 439 0.99 -22.54 -0.86
CA SER A 439 0.18 -21.31 -0.66
C SER A 439 0.28 -20.29 -1.79
N GLY A 440 1.27 -20.40 -2.67
CA GLY A 440 1.56 -19.41 -3.72
C GLY A 440 2.70 -18.45 -3.41
N LYS A 441 3.43 -18.66 -2.30
CA LYS A 441 4.64 -17.90 -1.90
C LYS A 441 5.62 -17.65 -3.06
N THR A 442 6.05 -18.71 -3.73
CA THR A 442 7.02 -18.61 -4.84
C THR A 442 6.45 -17.81 -6.02
N VAL A 443 5.16 -17.97 -6.33
CA VAL A 443 4.51 -17.23 -7.42
C VAL A 443 4.49 -15.73 -7.13
N ILE A 444 4.10 -15.28 -5.93
CA ILE A 444 4.08 -13.85 -5.62
C ILE A 444 5.50 -13.26 -5.60
N VAL A 445 6.47 -13.98 -5.02
CA VAL A 445 7.86 -13.51 -4.94
C VAL A 445 8.40 -13.33 -6.35
N ASN A 446 8.28 -14.35 -7.19
CA ASN A 446 8.76 -14.29 -8.58
C ASN A 446 8.00 -13.26 -9.41
N PHE A 447 6.68 -13.10 -9.21
CA PHE A 447 5.90 -12.06 -9.87
C PHE A 447 6.40 -10.66 -9.50
N LEU A 448 6.59 -10.37 -8.20
CA LEU A 448 7.09 -9.08 -7.74
C LEU A 448 8.53 -8.82 -8.20
N LEU A 449 9.38 -9.85 -8.27
CA LEU A 449 10.73 -9.74 -8.82
C LEU A 449 10.71 -9.48 -10.33
N ALA A 450 9.86 -10.16 -11.09
CA ALA A 450 9.67 -9.91 -12.52
C ALA A 450 9.25 -8.46 -12.75
N GLN A 451 8.29 -7.98 -11.97
CA GLN A 451 7.84 -6.60 -11.98
C GLN A 451 8.96 -5.62 -11.58
N SER A 452 9.80 -5.98 -10.60
CA SER A 452 10.92 -5.12 -10.19
C SER A 452 12.01 -4.92 -11.25
N GLN A 453 12.04 -5.75 -12.31
CA GLN A 453 13.00 -5.59 -13.40
C GLN A 453 12.90 -4.21 -14.07
N LYS A 454 11.75 -3.52 -13.95
CA LYS A 454 11.57 -2.14 -14.44
C LYS A 454 12.51 -1.11 -13.83
N TYR A 455 13.08 -1.41 -12.67
CA TYR A 455 14.08 -0.56 -12.02
C TYR A 455 15.51 -0.91 -12.41
N ASN A 456 15.70 -1.89 -13.30
CA ASN A 456 17.01 -2.40 -13.69
C ASN A 456 17.91 -2.86 -12.51
N PRO A 457 17.39 -3.59 -11.48
CA PRO A 457 18.21 -4.04 -10.37
C PRO A 457 19.11 -5.22 -10.76
N THR A 458 20.21 -5.42 -10.04
CA THR A 458 20.88 -6.72 -9.94
C THR A 458 20.11 -7.59 -8.95
N ILE A 459 19.66 -8.77 -9.36
CA ILE A 459 18.91 -9.70 -8.51
C ILE A 459 19.78 -10.92 -8.23
N VAL A 460 19.99 -11.23 -6.95
CA VAL A 460 20.65 -12.45 -6.51
C VAL A 460 19.63 -13.30 -5.78
N PHE A 461 19.34 -14.49 -6.32
CA PHE A 461 18.34 -15.40 -5.80
C PHE A 461 19.00 -16.67 -5.28
N PHE A 462 18.95 -16.84 -3.98
CA PHE A 462 19.31 -18.06 -3.28
C PHE A 462 18.08 -18.96 -3.17
N ASP A 463 17.99 -19.92 -4.09
CA ASP A 463 16.83 -20.75 -4.33
C ASP A 463 16.93 -22.08 -3.59
N LYS A 464 15.78 -22.68 -3.31
CA LYS A 464 15.68 -24.02 -2.75
C LYS A 464 14.67 -24.84 -3.57
N ASP A 465 14.98 -26.12 -3.70
CA ASP A 465 14.27 -27.13 -4.49
C ASP A 465 14.15 -26.79 -6.00
N GLN A 466 15.03 -25.94 -6.52
CA GLN A 466 15.01 -25.43 -7.91
C GLN A 466 13.69 -24.73 -8.28
N GLY A 467 12.95 -24.22 -7.29
CA GLY A 467 11.62 -23.63 -7.48
C GLY A 467 11.62 -22.39 -8.38
N ALA A 468 12.73 -21.65 -8.44
CA ALA A 468 12.88 -20.45 -9.24
C ALA A 468 13.74 -20.63 -10.52
N GLU A 469 14.25 -21.84 -10.83
CA GLU A 469 15.18 -22.02 -11.96
C GLU A 469 14.60 -21.53 -13.30
N ILE A 470 13.37 -21.95 -13.61
CA ILE A 470 12.70 -21.58 -14.86
C ILE A 470 12.53 -20.05 -14.92
N PHE A 471 12.14 -19.44 -13.81
CA PHE A 471 11.97 -17.99 -13.70
C PHE A 471 13.28 -17.23 -13.89
N VAL A 472 14.37 -17.63 -13.21
CA VAL A 472 15.68 -16.97 -13.33
C VAL A 472 16.13 -16.99 -14.79
N ARG A 473 16.04 -18.15 -15.47
CA ARG A 473 16.45 -18.29 -16.87
C ARG A 473 15.54 -17.54 -17.82
N ALA A 474 14.21 -17.64 -17.65
CA ALA A 474 13.25 -16.91 -18.48
C ALA A 474 13.35 -15.39 -18.30
N GLY A 475 13.70 -14.95 -17.09
CA GLY A 475 13.96 -13.57 -16.74
C GLY A 475 15.31 -13.03 -17.24
N GLY A 476 15.98 -13.72 -18.17
CA GLY A 476 17.27 -13.30 -18.75
C GLY A 476 18.48 -13.53 -17.83
N GLY A 477 18.30 -14.29 -16.75
CA GLY A 477 19.34 -14.58 -15.77
C GLY A 477 20.13 -15.85 -16.02
N LYS A 478 21.17 -16.04 -15.20
CA LYS A 478 21.98 -17.26 -15.16
C LYS A 478 21.68 -18.02 -13.86
N TYR A 479 21.38 -19.31 -13.99
CA TYR A 479 21.08 -20.18 -12.86
C TYR A 479 22.16 -21.27 -12.71
N LYS A 480 22.72 -21.38 -11.50
CA LYS A 480 23.83 -22.27 -11.17
C LYS A 480 23.40 -23.30 -10.12
N PRO A 481 23.19 -24.57 -10.51
CA PRO A 481 22.94 -25.63 -9.56
C PRO A 481 24.23 -26.05 -8.85
N LEU A 482 24.27 -25.96 -7.51
CA LEU A 482 25.41 -26.39 -6.69
C LEU A 482 25.13 -27.77 -6.08
N LYS A 483 25.52 -28.83 -6.79
CA LYS A 483 25.21 -30.23 -6.45
C LYS A 483 26.41 -30.96 -5.87
N ASN A 484 26.17 -31.78 -4.84
CA ASN A 484 27.17 -32.60 -4.19
C ASN A 484 27.84 -33.55 -5.19
N GLY A 485 29.17 -33.60 -5.18
CA GLY A 485 29.98 -34.47 -6.03
C GLY A 485 30.07 -34.04 -7.51
N LYS A 486 29.46 -32.93 -7.91
CA LYS A 486 29.62 -32.35 -9.25
C LYS A 486 30.51 -31.11 -9.18
N PRO A 487 31.43 -30.89 -10.14
CA PRO A 487 32.28 -29.70 -10.14
C PRO A 487 31.46 -28.41 -10.02
N THR A 488 31.77 -27.61 -9.00
CA THR A 488 31.11 -26.32 -8.79
C THR A 488 31.59 -25.26 -9.79
N ASN A 489 32.76 -25.44 -10.41
CA ASN A 489 33.46 -24.40 -11.17
C ASN A 489 33.68 -23.11 -10.36
N ILE A 490 33.95 -23.26 -9.06
CA ILE A 490 34.32 -22.15 -8.16
C ILE A 490 35.81 -22.30 -7.85
N ALA A 491 36.57 -21.21 -7.95
CA ALA A 491 38.01 -21.22 -7.74
C ALA A 491 38.50 -19.96 -7.02
N PRO A 492 38.36 -19.86 -5.68
CA PRO A 492 38.58 -18.62 -4.93
C PRO A 492 39.98 -18.01 -5.09
N LEU A 493 41.01 -18.85 -5.20
CA LEU A 493 42.41 -18.43 -5.40
C LEU A 493 42.69 -17.86 -6.80
N LYS A 494 41.78 -18.06 -7.76
CA LYS A 494 41.84 -17.50 -9.11
C LYS A 494 40.85 -16.36 -9.30
N GLY A 495 39.68 -16.45 -8.68
CA GLY A 495 38.56 -15.54 -8.90
C GLY A 495 38.72 -14.16 -8.26
N MET A 496 39.63 -14.02 -7.30
CA MET A 496 39.82 -12.78 -6.54
C MET A 496 41.15 -12.11 -6.87
N GLU A 497 41.12 -10.79 -7.05
CA GLU A 497 42.35 -9.99 -7.07
C GLU A 497 43.01 -9.99 -5.69
N TYR A 498 44.34 -10.09 -5.65
CA TYR A 498 45.12 -10.22 -4.41
C TYR A 498 45.35 -8.86 -3.73
N THR A 499 44.27 -8.11 -3.50
CA THR A 499 44.29 -6.91 -2.65
C THR A 499 44.44 -7.30 -1.18
N GLU A 500 44.89 -6.39 -0.31
CA GLU A 500 45.06 -6.67 1.13
C GLU A 500 43.76 -7.20 1.77
N LYS A 501 42.60 -6.60 1.42
CA LYS A 501 41.28 -7.06 1.88
C LYS A 501 41.01 -8.51 1.45
N ASN A 502 41.26 -8.83 0.18
CA ASN A 502 40.98 -10.15 -0.37
C ASN A 502 41.96 -11.20 0.14
N LYS A 503 43.24 -10.85 0.34
CA LYS A 503 44.23 -11.71 0.98
C LYS A 503 43.80 -12.09 2.40
N LEU A 504 43.37 -11.11 3.20
CA LEU A 504 42.84 -11.38 4.54
C LEU A 504 41.63 -12.32 4.50
N PHE A 505 40.69 -12.09 3.58
CA PHE A 505 39.56 -13.00 3.38
C PHE A 505 40.03 -14.42 3.01
N LEU A 506 40.91 -14.56 2.02
CA LEU A 506 41.44 -15.86 1.57
C LEU A 506 42.18 -16.59 2.70
N GLN A 507 42.92 -15.88 3.55
CA GLN A 507 43.55 -16.46 4.73
C GLN A 507 42.51 -17.05 5.70
N HIS A 508 41.47 -16.28 6.04
CA HIS A 508 40.38 -16.75 6.91
C HIS A 508 39.62 -17.92 6.28
N TRP A 509 39.40 -17.86 4.97
CA TRP A 509 38.73 -18.90 4.21
C TRP A 509 39.54 -20.21 4.17
N VAL A 510 40.85 -20.15 3.90
CA VAL A 510 41.75 -21.31 3.93
C VAL A 510 41.81 -21.91 5.34
N LEU A 511 41.94 -21.07 6.37
CA LEU A 511 41.87 -21.53 7.77
C LEU A 511 40.57 -22.29 8.03
N LYS A 512 39.44 -21.82 7.47
CA LYS A 512 38.16 -22.52 7.60
C LYS A 512 38.14 -23.87 6.89
N LEU A 513 38.80 -24.02 5.74
CA LEU A 513 38.92 -25.31 5.04
C LEU A 513 39.69 -26.36 5.85
N VAL A 514 40.68 -25.92 6.63
CA VAL A 514 41.60 -26.81 7.36
C VAL A 514 41.27 -26.96 8.84
N THR A 515 40.14 -26.40 9.31
CA THR A 515 39.71 -26.49 10.71
C THR A 515 38.40 -27.26 10.81
N THR A 516 38.41 -28.39 11.51
CA THR A 516 37.19 -29.13 11.87
C THR A 516 36.64 -28.69 13.22
N GLU A 517 35.40 -29.08 13.54
CA GLU A 517 34.80 -28.74 14.84
C GLU A 517 35.66 -29.24 16.01
N GLY A 518 35.87 -28.37 17.00
CA GLY A 518 36.70 -28.63 18.19
C GLY A 518 38.20 -28.38 18.03
N GLN A 519 38.72 -28.17 16.82
CA GLN A 519 40.13 -27.83 16.61
C GLN A 519 40.37 -26.33 16.73
N THR A 520 41.44 -25.95 17.44
CA THR A 520 41.89 -24.56 17.56
C THR A 520 43.03 -24.29 16.58
N VAL A 521 42.93 -23.20 15.83
CA VAL A 521 44.00 -22.73 14.95
C VAL A 521 45.06 -22.01 15.79
N THR A 522 46.30 -22.50 15.75
CA THR A 522 47.44 -21.88 16.42
C THR A 522 47.88 -20.59 15.72
N GLU A 523 48.56 -19.70 16.44
CA GLU A 523 49.12 -18.47 15.83
C GLU A 523 50.15 -18.80 14.74
N GLN A 524 50.93 -19.87 14.93
CA GLN A 524 51.86 -20.35 13.91
C GLN A 524 51.14 -20.71 12.61
N GLU A 525 50.05 -21.47 12.70
CA GLU A 525 49.24 -21.84 11.53
C GLU A 525 48.64 -20.62 10.82
N ARG A 526 48.24 -19.58 11.55
CA ARG A 526 47.77 -18.31 10.95
C ARG A 526 48.88 -17.63 10.15
N GLN A 527 50.07 -17.55 10.71
CA GLN A 527 51.24 -16.97 10.04
C GLN A 527 51.66 -17.80 8.83
N ASP A 528 51.59 -19.12 8.91
CA ASP A 528 51.89 -20.02 7.80
C ASP A 528 50.92 -19.82 6.64
N VAL A 529 49.60 -19.75 6.91
CA VAL A 529 48.60 -19.46 5.87
C VAL A 529 48.81 -18.07 5.27
N ALA A 530 49.10 -17.05 6.06
CA ALA A 530 49.39 -15.71 5.57
C ALA A 530 50.60 -15.69 4.62
N ARG A 531 51.70 -16.35 5.00
CA ARG A 531 52.89 -16.49 4.15
C ARG A 531 52.59 -17.26 2.86
N ALA A 532 51.82 -18.35 2.94
CA ALA A 532 51.44 -19.17 1.79
C ALA A 532 50.59 -18.38 0.78
N ILE A 533 49.59 -17.61 1.25
CA ILE A 533 48.75 -16.76 0.39
C ILE A 533 49.59 -15.67 -0.29
N ASN A 534 50.50 -15.02 0.43
CA ASN A 534 51.41 -14.03 -0.16
C ASN A 534 52.35 -14.65 -1.19
N SER A 535 52.83 -15.87 -0.95
CA SER A 535 53.71 -16.57 -1.89
C SER A 535 52.95 -16.99 -3.16
N LEU A 536 51.69 -17.38 -3.01
CA LEU A 536 50.83 -17.80 -4.13
C LEU A 536 50.56 -16.67 -5.14
N GLU A 537 50.59 -15.40 -4.70
CA GLU A 537 50.44 -14.22 -5.57
C GLU A 537 51.48 -14.19 -6.69
N SER A 538 52.71 -14.68 -6.42
CA SER A 538 53.81 -14.69 -7.38
C SER A 538 53.61 -15.67 -8.55
N LEU A 539 52.65 -16.60 -8.44
CA LEU A 539 52.34 -17.54 -9.50
C LEU A 539 51.41 -16.90 -10.56
N PRO A 540 51.55 -17.31 -11.85
CA PRO A 540 50.54 -17.02 -12.88
C PRO A 540 49.14 -17.44 -12.44
N LEU A 541 48.11 -16.68 -12.86
CA LEU A 541 46.73 -16.88 -12.43
C LEU A 541 46.24 -18.32 -12.62
N GLU A 542 46.60 -18.94 -13.73
CA GLU A 542 46.20 -20.29 -14.12
C GLU A 542 46.78 -21.35 -13.17
N GLN A 543 47.91 -21.06 -12.53
CA GLN A 543 48.63 -21.94 -11.61
C GLN A 543 48.20 -21.76 -10.15
N ARG A 544 47.37 -20.74 -9.83
CA ARG A 544 46.89 -20.51 -8.47
C ARG A 544 45.79 -21.52 -8.12
N SER A 545 46.14 -22.58 -7.40
CA SER A 545 45.24 -23.68 -7.03
C SER A 545 45.43 -24.08 -5.57
N LEU A 546 44.51 -24.86 -5.00
CA LEU A 546 44.69 -25.43 -3.65
C LEU A 546 45.85 -26.42 -3.64
N GLY A 547 46.07 -27.13 -4.76
CA GLY A 547 47.26 -27.96 -4.97
C GLY A 547 48.57 -27.16 -4.91
N ALA A 548 48.63 -26.00 -5.57
CA ALA A 548 49.80 -25.12 -5.52
C ALA A 548 49.99 -24.51 -4.12
N LEU A 549 48.89 -24.11 -3.46
CA LEU A 549 48.92 -23.60 -2.10
C LEU A 549 49.50 -24.62 -1.11
N GLN A 550 49.19 -25.91 -1.28
CA GLN A 550 49.69 -26.99 -0.43
C GLN A 550 51.23 -27.06 -0.39
N LEU A 551 51.90 -26.72 -1.50
CA LEU A 551 53.36 -26.81 -1.62
C LEU A 551 54.11 -25.81 -0.71
N PHE A 552 53.44 -24.76 -0.24
CA PHE A 552 54.01 -23.76 0.66
C PHE A 552 53.93 -24.14 2.14
N PHE A 553 53.30 -25.27 2.48
CA PHE A 553 53.21 -25.78 3.85
C PHE A 553 54.17 -26.94 4.11
N ASP A 554 54.43 -27.23 5.38
CA ASP A 554 55.19 -28.42 5.78
C ASP A 554 54.37 -29.69 5.45
N ASN A 555 54.90 -30.49 4.52
CA ASN A 555 54.30 -31.74 4.06
C ASN A 555 54.74 -32.96 4.87
N THR A 556 55.64 -32.78 5.86
CA THR A 556 56.12 -33.89 6.70
C THR A 556 55.21 -34.16 7.90
N SER A 557 54.45 -33.17 8.35
CA SER A 557 53.51 -33.31 9.45
C SER A 557 52.22 -34.03 9.03
N THR A 558 51.95 -35.18 9.65
CA THR A 558 50.74 -35.98 9.40
C THR A 558 49.45 -35.28 9.84
N GLU A 559 49.55 -34.30 10.74
CA GLU A 559 48.42 -33.52 11.25
C GLU A 559 48.45 -32.05 10.80
N GLY A 560 49.45 -31.64 10.00
CA GLY A 560 49.64 -30.26 9.58
C GLY A 560 48.64 -29.75 8.54
N ILE A 561 48.68 -28.43 8.28
CA ILE A 561 47.79 -27.74 7.31
C ILE A 561 47.80 -28.44 5.95
N ALA A 562 48.98 -28.84 5.46
CA ALA A 562 49.12 -29.49 4.15
C ALA A 562 48.26 -30.76 4.03
N MET A 563 48.26 -31.61 5.07
CA MET A 563 47.49 -32.84 5.11
C MET A 563 45.99 -32.58 5.23
N ARG A 564 45.59 -31.60 6.04
CA ARG A 564 44.17 -31.21 6.20
C ARG A 564 43.61 -30.57 4.92
N LEU A 565 44.43 -29.82 4.17
CA LEU A 565 44.05 -29.20 2.90
C LEU A 565 43.90 -30.24 1.77
N LYS A 566 44.61 -31.37 1.85
CA LYS A 566 44.66 -32.40 0.81
C LYS A 566 43.28 -32.85 0.30
N ARG A 567 42.29 -32.95 1.20
CA ARG A 567 40.93 -33.37 0.83
C ARG A 567 40.24 -32.43 -0.17
N TRP A 568 40.62 -31.15 -0.19
CA TRP A 568 40.06 -30.10 -1.05
C TRP A 568 40.76 -29.96 -2.39
N ILE A 569 41.85 -30.70 -2.63
CA ILE A 569 42.63 -30.64 -3.87
C ILE A 569 41.99 -31.53 -4.93
N LYS A 570 42.01 -31.08 -6.19
CA LYS A 570 41.49 -31.80 -7.36
C LYS A 570 41.95 -33.27 -7.35
N GLY A 571 41.01 -34.19 -7.52
CA GLY A 571 41.26 -35.64 -7.44
C GLY A 571 41.05 -36.27 -6.05
N ASN A 572 40.81 -35.48 -5.01
CA ASN A 572 40.44 -35.96 -3.66
C ASN A 572 38.93 -35.74 -3.38
N ALA A 573 38.47 -36.17 -2.20
CA ALA A 573 37.06 -36.25 -1.83
C ALA A 573 36.24 -34.95 -2.03
N LEU A 574 36.84 -33.79 -1.75
CA LEU A 574 36.21 -32.45 -1.89
C LEU A 574 36.88 -31.60 -2.99
N GLY A 575 37.72 -32.20 -3.84
CA GLY A 575 38.42 -31.50 -4.92
C GLY A 575 37.50 -30.84 -5.95
N TRP A 576 36.24 -31.27 -6.01
CA TRP A 576 35.21 -30.74 -6.90
C TRP A 576 34.65 -29.37 -6.45
N VAL A 577 34.90 -28.95 -5.20
CA VAL A 577 34.25 -27.78 -4.59
C VAL A 577 34.96 -26.46 -4.92
N PHE A 578 36.30 -26.41 -4.81
CA PHE A 578 37.05 -25.14 -4.90
C PHE A 578 38.33 -25.19 -5.73
N ASP A 579 38.82 -26.38 -6.10
CA ASP A 579 40.06 -26.54 -6.87
C ASP A 579 39.77 -26.68 -8.38
N ASN A 580 38.91 -25.80 -8.87
CA ASN A 580 38.44 -25.81 -10.26
C ASN A 580 39.35 -24.99 -11.19
N ASP A 581 39.15 -25.16 -12.50
CA ASP A 581 39.99 -24.51 -13.51
C ASP A 581 39.64 -23.02 -13.66
N HIS A 582 38.37 -22.65 -13.46
CA HIS A 582 37.84 -21.29 -13.53
C HIS A 582 36.96 -20.96 -12.32
N ASP A 583 36.87 -19.66 -11.99
CA ASP A 583 35.92 -19.13 -11.02
C ASP A 583 34.69 -18.55 -11.73
N ASP A 584 33.65 -19.36 -11.86
CA ASP A 584 32.41 -18.99 -12.52
C ASP A 584 31.32 -18.79 -11.47
N LEU A 585 31.03 -17.55 -11.12
CA LEU A 585 29.91 -17.19 -10.25
C LEU A 585 28.81 -16.42 -10.99
N ASN A 586 28.91 -16.29 -12.31
CA ASN A 586 27.94 -15.53 -13.10
C ASN A 586 27.71 -14.07 -12.61
N LEU A 587 28.71 -13.45 -11.98
CA LEU A 587 28.63 -12.11 -11.40
C LEU A 587 28.43 -11.00 -12.46
N ASP A 588 28.65 -11.34 -13.72
CA ASP A 588 28.38 -10.48 -14.88
C ASP A 588 26.90 -10.40 -15.24
N ALA A 589 26.07 -11.35 -14.77
CA ALA A 589 24.65 -11.39 -15.06
C ALA A 589 23.86 -10.43 -14.17
N GLN A 590 22.82 -9.84 -14.75
CA GLN A 590 21.91 -8.97 -14.01
C GLN A 590 20.98 -9.74 -13.06
N PHE A 591 20.65 -10.98 -13.40
CA PHE A 591 19.85 -11.86 -12.57
C PHE A 591 20.59 -13.18 -12.37
N ILE A 592 20.96 -13.47 -11.13
CA ILE A 592 21.77 -14.62 -10.74
C ILE A 592 20.93 -15.51 -9.81
N GLY A 593 20.89 -16.81 -10.11
CA GLY A 593 20.26 -17.81 -9.26
C GLY A 593 21.27 -18.86 -8.80
N TYR A 594 21.29 -19.17 -7.50
CA TYR A 594 22.06 -20.26 -6.91
C TYR A 594 21.11 -21.27 -6.28
N ASP A 595 21.18 -22.52 -6.70
CA ASP A 595 20.49 -23.62 -6.03
C ASP A 595 21.26 -23.97 -4.74
N MET A 596 20.62 -23.77 -3.59
CA MET A 596 21.20 -24.11 -2.29
C MET A 596 20.77 -25.45 -1.72
N THR A 597 19.88 -26.16 -2.42
CA THR A 597 19.18 -27.34 -1.88
C THR A 597 20.12 -28.41 -1.38
N ASP A 598 21.07 -28.80 -2.23
CA ASP A 598 21.92 -29.98 -2.00
C ASP A 598 23.09 -29.66 -1.05
N PHE A 599 23.69 -28.48 -1.17
CA PHE A 599 24.86 -28.14 -0.35
C PHE A 599 24.52 -27.68 1.07
N LEU A 600 23.31 -27.15 1.32
CA LEU A 600 22.92 -26.74 2.69
C LEU A 600 22.83 -27.89 3.67
N ASP A 601 22.60 -29.12 3.18
CA ASP A 601 22.57 -30.32 4.01
C ASP A 601 23.97 -30.98 4.12
N ASN A 602 25.01 -30.39 3.50
CA ASN A 602 26.40 -30.85 3.59
C ASN A 602 27.24 -29.94 4.50
N GLU A 603 27.37 -30.34 5.77
CA GLU A 603 28.05 -29.56 6.82
C GLU A 603 29.51 -29.19 6.48
N GLU A 604 30.24 -30.06 5.76
CA GLU A 604 31.66 -29.85 5.47
C GLU A 604 31.89 -28.69 4.49
N ILE A 605 31.02 -28.57 3.47
CA ILE A 605 31.18 -27.59 2.39
C ILE A 605 30.31 -26.35 2.61
N ARG A 606 29.20 -26.47 3.35
CA ARG A 606 28.20 -25.41 3.54
C ARG A 606 28.85 -24.09 3.94
N ARG A 607 29.64 -24.12 5.01
CA ARG A 607 30.26 -22.92 5.58
C ARG A 607 31.28 -22.26 4.64
N PRO A 608 32.33 -22.94 4.14
CA PRO A 608 33.30 -22.31 3.26
C PRO A 608 32.69 -21.87 1.91
N LEU A 609 31.66 -22.56 1.41
CA LEU A 609 30.99 -22.19 0.16
C LEU A 609 30.15 -20.93 0.35
N MET A 610 29.35 -20.87 1.41
CA MET A 610 28.57 -19.67 1.78
C MET A 610 29.50 -18.48 2.00
N MET A 611 30.57 -18.64 2.79
CA MET A 611 31.57 -17.59 3.01
C MET A 611 32.09 -17.00 1.69
N TYR A 612 32.39 -17.84 0.71
CA TYR A 612 32.85 -17.38 -0.60
C TYR A 612 31.76 -16.67 -1.40
N LEU A 613 30.57 -17.30 -1.54
CA LEU A 613 29.45 -16.74 -2.30
C LEU A 613 29.06 -15.35 -1.77
N PHE A 614 28.92 -15.18 -0.45
CA PHE A 614 28.56 -13.87 0.11
C PHE A 614 29.66 -12.84 -0.04
N ASN A 615 30.92 -13.22 0.11
CA ASN A 615 32.02 -12.28 -0.12
C ASN A 615 31.97 -11.73 -1.56
N ARG A 616 31.68 -12.59 -2.54
CA ARG A 616 31.55 -12.17 -3.95
C ARG A 616 30.28 -11.38 -4.22
N ILE A 617 29.19 -11.66 -3.52
CA ILE A 617 27.96 -10.86 -3.60
C ILE A 617 28.15 -9.47 -2.98
N LEU A 618 28.97 -9.34 -1.92
CA LEU A 618 29.32 -8.03 -1.36
C LEU A 618 30.00 -7.13 -2.40
N ASP A 619 30.77 -7.70 -3.33
CA ASP A 619 31.40 -6.95 -4.41
C ASP A 619 30.37 -6.39 -5.41
N LEU A 620 29.16 -6.95 -5.48
CA LEU A 620 28.05 -6.42 -6.29
C LEU A 620 27.37 -5.20 -5.64
N ILE A 621 27.66 -4.91 -4.37
CA ILE A 621 27.06 -3.79 -3.63
C ILE A 621 27.92 -2.54 -3.81
N ASP A 622 27.96 -2.02 -5.04
CA ASP A 622 28.78 -0.88 -5.47
C ASP A 622 27.97 0.43 -5.64
N GLY A 623 26.73 0.46 -5.13
CA GLY A 623 25.78 1.57 -5.27
C GLY A 623 24.71 1.34 -6.35
N ARG A 624 24.86 0.29 -7.17
CA ARG A 624 23.77 -0.19 -8.03
C ARG A 624 22.56 -0.63 -7.21
N ARG A 625 21.38 -0.65 -7.86
CA ARG A 625 20.18 -1.25 -7.25
C ARG A 625 20.38 -2.75 -7.11
N ILE A 626 20.21 -3.30 -5.90
CA ILE A 626 20.38 -4.74 -5.67
C ILE A 626 19.23 -5.33 -4.85
N ILE A 627 18.75 -6.51 -5.27
CA ILE A 627 17.78 -7.32 -4.52
C ILE A 627 18.43 -8.65 -4.19
N ILE A 628 18.53 -8.97 -2.90
CA ILE A 628 19.03 -10.27 -2.43
C ILE A 628 17.85 -11.06 -1.90
N VAL A 629 17.52 -12.16 -2.58
CA VAL A 629 16.40 -13.04 -2.25
C VAL A 629 16.95 -14.32 -1.64
N ILE A 630 16.42 -14.72 -0.49
CA ILE A 630 16.79 -15.95 0.19
C ILE A 630 15.52 -16.74 0.49
N ASP A 631 15.32 -17.83 -0.26
CA ASP A 631 14.24 -18.77 0.00
C ASP A 631 14.64 -19.77 1.09
N GLU A 632 13.68 -20.15 1.94
CA GLU A 632 13.87 -20.94 3.16
C GLU A 632 15.07 -20.49 4.00
N PHE A 633 15.15 -19.18 4.23
CA PHE A 633 16.33 -18.51 4.80
C PHE A 633 16.80 -19.04 6.17
N TRP A 634 15.90 -19.66 6.94
CA TRP A 634 16.21 -20.19 8.27
C TRP A 634 17.30 -21.27 8.23
N LYS A 635 17.34 -22.11 7.17
CA LYS A 635 18.40 -23.11 7.00
C LYS A 635 19.78 -22.46 6.87
N ALA A 636 19.84 -21.35 6.12
CA ALA A 636 21.09 -20.62 5.95
C ALA A 636 21.54 -19.96 7.27
N LEU A 637 20.59 -19.51 8.12
CA LEU A 637 20.87 -18.90 9.43
C LEU A 637 21.42 -19.85 10.49
N GLU A 638 21.47 -21.16 10.25
CA GLU A 638 22.21 -22.10 11.11
C GLU A 638 23.72 -21.82 11.09
N ASP A 639 24.24 -21.23 10.01
CA ASP A 639 25.63 -20.83 9.91
C ASP A 639 25.89 -19.44 10.54
N ASP A 640 26.84 -19.38 11.48
CA ASP A 640 27.15 -18.13 12.19
C ASP A 640 27.71 -17.02 11.29
N SER A 641 28.44 -17.37 10.24
CA SER A 641 29.00 -16.39 9.31
C SER A 641 27.88 -15.77 8.46
N PHE A 642 26.94 -16.59 7.97
CA PHE A 642 25.78 -16.11 7.24
C PHE A 642 24.81 -15.30 8.12
N LYS A 643 24.61 -15.75 9.36
CA LYS A 643 23.81 -15.04 10.35
C LYS A 643 24.36 -13.63 10.62
N ALA A 644 25.68 -13.52 10.83
CA ALA A 644 26.35 -12.23 11.00
C ALA A 644 26.20 -11.32 9.77
N PHE A 645 26.41 -11.87 8.56
CA PHE A 645 26.19 -11.15 7.30
C PHE A 645 24.75 -10.62 7.20
N THR A 646 23.76 -11.49 7.40
CA THR A 646 22.33 -11.15 7.27
C THR A 646 21.94 -10.07 8.27
N GLN A 647 22.37 -10.18 9.53
CA GLN A 647 22.07 -9.20 10.57
C GLN A 647 22.62 -7.80 10.25
N ASP A 648 23.83 -7.75 9.71
CA ASP A 648 24.48 -6.51 9.30
C ASP A 648 23.83 -5.91 8.03
N ARG A 649 23.54 -6.75 7.03
CA ARG A 649 22.89 -6.29 5.78
C ARG A 649 21.46 -5.82 6.02
N LEU A 650 20.68 -6.48 6.87
CA LEU A 650 19.35 -6.00 7.28
C LEU A 650 19.35 -4.53 7.73
N LYS A 651 20.43 -4.09 8.40
CA LYS A 651 20.55 -2.71 8.94
C LYS A 651 21.18 -1.72 7.95
N THR A 652 22.00 -2.20 7.03
CA THR A 652 22.89 -1.35 6.20
C THR A 652 22.50 -1.29 4.73
N ILE A 653 21.81 -2.30 4.19
CA ILE A 653 21.54 -2.44 2.75
C ILE A 653 20.76 -1.25 2.15
N ARG A 654 19.88 -0.61 2.95
CA ARG A 654 19.15 0.60 2.53
C ARG A 654 20.06 1.75 2.10
N LYS A 655 21.20 1.91 2.78
CA LYS A 655 22.20 2.96 2.48
C LYS A 655 22.98 2.66 1.20
N GLN A 656 22.87 1.42 0.71
CA GLN A 656 23.58 0.91 -0.45
C GLN A 656 22.63 0.69 -1.64
N ASN A 657 21.45 1.31 -1.60
CA ASN A 657 20.45 1.21 -2.66
C ASN A 657 19.98 -0.23 -2.91
N GLY A 658 19.89 -1.05 -1.85
CA GLY A 658 19.44 -2.43 -1.96
C GLY A 658 18.41 -2.84 -0.93
N MET A 659 17.89 -4.05 -1.10
CA MET A 659 16.92 -4.68 -0.20
C MET A 659 17.14 -6.19 -0.11
N MET A 660 16.72 -6.76 1.01
CA MET A 660 16.68 -8.20 1.22
C MET A 660 15.24 -8.72 1.23
N LEU A 661 14.99 -9.84 0.58
CA LEU A 661 13.71 -10.56 0.60
C LEU A 661 13.92 -11.94 1.20
N PHE A 662 13.24 -12.21 2.31
CA PHE A 662 13.30 -13.50 3.01
C PHE A 662 11.98 -14.23 2.84
N ALA A 663 12.04 -15.49 2.45
CA ALA A 663 10.86 -16.34 2.32
C ALA A 663 10.98 -17.58 3.22
N THR A 664 9.91 -17.93 3.94
CA THR A 664 9.86 -19.14 4.79
C THR A 664 8.48 -19.78 4.77
N GLN A 665 8.41 -21.08 5.06
CA GLN A 665 7.16 -21.82 5.21
C GLN A 665 6.46 -21.59 6.56
N SER A 666 7.23 -21.31 7.61
CA SER A 666 6.73 -21.15 8.96
C SER A 666 7.34 -19.91 9.62
N PRO A 667 6.54 -19.09 10.32
CA PRO A 667 7.09 -17.97 11.10
C PRO A 667 7.96 -18.48 12.24
N ARG A 668 7.65 -19.65 12.81
CA ARG A 668 8.43 -20.24 13.90
C ARG A 668 9.89 -20.47 13.52
N ASP A 669 10.15 -20.83 12.27
CA ASP A 669 11.51 -21.04 11.78
C ASP A 669 12.31 -19.72 11.80
N ALA A 670 11.65 -18.60 11.53
CA ALA A 670 12.23 -17.26 11.69
C ALA A 670 12.48 -16.93 13.16
N LEU A 671 11.51 -17.23 14.04
CA LEU A 671 11.56 -16.91 15.47
C LEU A 671 12.61 -17.69 16.25
N ASN A 672 12.92 -18.92 15.82
CA ASN A 672 13.96 -19.73 16.43
C ASN A 672 15.38 -19.15 16.19
N SER A 673 15.52 -18.19 15.26
CA SER A 673 16.80 -17.54 14.99
C SER A 673 17.14 -16.50 16.05
N THR A 674 18.42 -16.42 16.46
CA THR A 674 18.90 -15.38 17.38
C THR A 674 18.78 -13.96 16.80
N ILE A 675 18.60 -13.82 15.48
CA ILE A 675 18.38 -12.54 14.80
C ILE A 675 16.91 -12.25 14.51
N ALA A 676 15.97 -13.03 15.05
CA ALA A 676 14.52 -12.88 14.82
C ALA A 676 14.03 -11.44 15.06
N HIS A 677 14.45 -10.82 16.17
CA HIS A 677 14.11 -9.43 16.48
C HIS A 677 14.56 -8.47 15.37
N THR A 678 15.76 -8.67 14.81
CA THR A 678 16.27 -7.83 13.71
C THR A 678 15.45 -8.06 12.44
N ILE A 679 15.04 -9.29 12.13
CA ILE A 679 14.19 -9.57 10.96
C ILE A 679 12.84 -8.86 11.10
N ILE A 680 12.19 -8.98 12.26
CA ILE A 680 10.88 -8.37 12.51
C ILE A 680 10.96 -6.83 12.43
N GLU A 681 11.97 -6.23 13.05
CA GLU A 681 12.14 -4.77 13.07
C GLU A 681 12.63 -4.19 11.74
N GLN A 682 13.49 -4.92 11.02
CA GLN A 682 14.13 -4.42 9.80
C GLN A 682 13.44 -4.89 8.51
N CYS A 683 12.33 -5.63 8.59
CA CYS A 683 11.46 -5.94 7.45
C CYS A 683 10.10 -5.24 7.64
N PRO A 684 9.98 -3.95 7.27
CA PRO A 684 8.74 -3.20 7.46
C PRO A 684 7.61 -3.71 6.56
N THR A 685 7.95 -4.36 5.44
CA THR A 685 6.99 -5.03 4.56
C THR A 685 6.96 -6.52 4.90
N GLN A 686 5.80 -7.03 5.29
CA GLN A 686 5.59 -8.42 5.63
C GLN A 686 4.40 -8.97 4.86
N ILE A 687 4.56 -10.14 4.24
CA ILE A 687 3.51 -10.79 3.44
C ILE A 687 3.19 -12.15 4.08
N PHE A 688 1.95 -12.31 4.54
CA PHE A 688 1.47 -13.54 5.18
C PHE A 688 0.39 -14.21 4.33
N PHE A 689 0.61 -15.48 4.03
CA PHE A 689 -0.36 -16.32 3.34
C PHE A 689 -1.28 -17.05 4.31
N PRO A 690 -2.46 -17.50 3.84
CA PRO A 690 -3.42 -18.26 4.65
C PRO A 690 -2.80 -19.49 5.30
N ASN A 691 -2.99 -19.63 6.61
CA ASN A 691 -2.46 -20.73 7.41
C ASN A 691 -3.44 -21.14 8.52
N GLN A 692 -4.27 -22.15 8.23
CA GLN A 692 -5.20 -22.75 9.20
C GLN A 692 -4.53 -23.34 10.45
N LYS A 693 -3.23 -23.62 10.39
CA LYS A 693 -2.43 -24.11 11.52
C LYS A 693 -1.64 -22.99 12.20
N ALA A 694 -1.95 -21.72 11.91
CA ALA A 694 -1.29 -20.57 12.53
C ALA A 694 -1.45 -20.62 14.06
N ASN A 695 -0.34 -20.35 14.75
CA ASN A 695 -0.30 -20.31 16.20
C ASN A 695 -0.35 -18.86 16.68
N TYR A 696 -1.25 -18.56 17.61
CA TYR A 696 -1.43 -17.21 18.14
C TYR A 696 -0.12 -16.61 18.69
N ASN A 697 0.65 -17.38 19.45
CA ASN A 697 1.90 -16.91 20.05
C ASN A 697 2.95 -16.54 18.98
N ASP A 698 3.05 -17.31 17.90
CA ASP A 698 4.02 -17.01 16.84
C ASP A 698 3.63 -15.72 16.09
N TYR A 699 2.36 -15.58 15.69
CA TYR A 699 1.90 -14.47 14.85
C TYR A 699 1.63 -13.18 15.64
N VAL A 700 0.94 -13.25 16.78
CA VAL A 700 0.53 -12.08 17.57
C VAL A 700 1.62 -11.70 18.58
N GLU A 701 2.01 -12.61 19.46
CA GLU A 701 2.94 -12.28 20.55
C GLU A 701 4.37 -11.99 20.05
N ASN A 702 4.85 -12.71 19.04
CA ASN A 702 6.21 -12.54 18.54
C ASN A 702 6.28 -11.63 17.30
N PHE A 703 5.51 -11.92 16.25
CA PHE A 703 5.48 -11.12 15.02
C PHE A 703 4.69 -9.80 15.14
N LYS A 704 3.99 -9.57 16.26
CA LYS A 704 3.22 -8.34 16.53
C LYS A 704 2.14 -8.07 15.48
N LEU A 705 1.49 -9.13 14.98
CA LEU A 705 0.24 -8.98 14.28
C LEU A 705 -0.89 -8.63 15.24
N THR A 706 -1.92 -7.94 14.74
CA THR A 706 -3.16 -7.73 15.51
C THR A 706 -3.97 -9.02 15.58
N GLU A 707 -4.92 -9.09 16.52
CA GLU A 707 -5.84 -10.23 16.60
C GLU A 707 -6.64 -10.36 15.30
N ARG A 708 -7.12 -9.24 14.74
CA ARG A 708 -7.82 -9.23 13.46
C ARG A 708 -6.97 -9.73 12.29
N GLU A 709 -5.71 -9.33 12.21
CA GLU A 709 -4.77 -9.83 11.19
C GLU A 709 -4.56 -11.34 11.31
N PHE A 710 -4.46 -11.85 12.54
CA PHE A 710 -4.33 -13.28 12.80
C PHE A 710 -5.58 -14.07 12.39
N GLU A 711 -6.78 -13.57 12.73
CA GLU A 711 -8.05 -14.19 12.33
C GLU A 711 -8.19 -14.30 10.81
N LEU A 712 -7.80 -13.23 10.09
CA LEU A 712 -7.76 -13.22 8.62
C LEU A 712 -6.86 -14.35 8.09
N ILE A 713 -5.64 -14.47 8.61
CA ILE A 713 -4.67 -15.49 8.17
C ILE A 713 -5.13 -16.91 8.52
N GLN A 714 -5.69 -17.09 9.72
CA GLN A 714 -6.00 -18.42 10.25
C GLN A 714 -7.31 -18.98 9.68
N SER A 715 -8.35 -18.15 9.57
CA SER A 715 -9.73 -18.65 9.44
C SER A 715 -10.51 -18.07 8.26
N GLU A 716 -10.28 -16.81 7.88
CA GLU A 716 -11.11 -16.17 6.83
C GLU A 716 -10.51 -16.30 5.43
N LEU A 717 -9.19 -16.16 5.31
CA LEU A 717 -8.53 -16.31 4.03
C LEU A 717 -8.34 -17.79 3.71
N SER A 718 -8.64 -18.16 2.47
CA SER A 718 -8.44 -19.52 1.96
C SER A 718 -7.31 -19.56 0.94
N ARG A 719 -6.66 -20.71 0.76
CA ARG A 719 -5.58 -20.86 -0.24
C ARG A 719 -6.12 -20.70 -1.67
N GLU A 720 -7.37 -21.07 -1.88
CA GLU A 720 -8.09 -20.99 -3.14
C GLU A 720 -8.39 -19.54 -3.52
N SER A 721 -8.52 -18.64 -2.53
CA SER A 721 -8.82 -17.22 -2.75
C SER A 721 -7.71 -16.47 -3.49
N ARG A 722 -6.48 -16.98 -3.49
CA ARG A 722 -5.27 -16.29 -4.01
C ARG A 722 -5.00 -14.96 -3.31
N ARG A 723 -5.52 -14.80 -2.09
CA ARG A 723 -5.32 -13.63 -1.24
C ARG A 723 -4.24 -13.87 -0.20
N PHE A 724 -3.62 -12.78 0.20
CA PHE A 724 -2.60 -12.74 1.24
C PHE A 724 -2.66 -11.38 1.95
N LEU A 725 -2.22 -11.37 3.20
CA LEU A 725 -2.10 -10.16 4.00
C LEU A 725 -0.76 -9.51 3.67
N ILE A 726 -0.77 -8.21 3.37
CA ILE A 726 0.42 -7.37 3.29
C ILE A 726 0.37 -6.39 4.47
N LYS A 727 1.37 -6.43 5.34
CA LYS A 727 1.58 -5.48 6.43
C LYS A 727 2.75 -4.57 6.10
N GLN A 728 2.53 -3.26 6.13
CA GLN A 728 3.54 -2.22 5.95
C GLN A 728 3.46 -1.21 7.09
N GLY A 729 4.45 -1.28 7.99
CA GLY A 729 4.42 -0.47 9.21
C GLY A 729 3.22 -0.84 10.09
N GLN A 730 2.31 0.11 10.32
CA GLN A 730 1.08 -0.09 11.11
C GLN A 730 -0.15 -0.41 10.25
N ASN A 731 -0.01 -0.34 8.92
CA ASN A 731 -1.10 -0.55 7.99
C ASN A 731 -1.04 -1.97 7.43
N SER A 732 -2.19 -2.63 7.37
CA SER A 732 -2.32 -3.94 6.75
C SER A 732 -3.37 -3.89 5.66
N ILE A 733 -3.24 -4.75 4.66
CA ILE A 733 -4.20 -4.87 3.56
C ILE A 733 -4.27 -6.32 3.07
N VAL A 734 -5.48 -6.77 2.75
CA VAL A 734 -5.68 -8.05 2.06
C VAL A 734 -5.65 -7.79 0.56
N ALA A 735 -4.63 -8.30 -0.11
CA ALA A 735 -4.43 -8.19 -1.54
C ALA A 735 -4.62 -9.55 -2.23
N GLU A 736 -4.93 -9.53 -3.51
CA GLU A 736 -5.15 -10.71 -4.37
C GLU A 736 -4.19 -10.66 -5.57
N LEU A 737 -3.48 -11.76 -5.82
CA LEU A 737 -2.76 -11.99 -7.08
C LEU A 737 -3.45 -13.12 -7.85
N ASN A 738 -4.32 -12.73 -8.78
CA ASN A 738 -5.08 -13.68 -9.57
C ASN A 738 -4.50 -13.84 -10.98
N LEU A 739 -3.73 -14.91 -11.18
CA LEU A 739 -3.14 -15.28 -12.48
C LEU A 739 -3.96 -16.35 -13.23
N ARG A 740 -5.23 -16.60 -12.86
CA ARG A 740 -6.08 -17.56 -13.60
C ARG A 740 -6.13 -17.23 -15.09
N GLY A 741 -5.89 -18.22 -15.94
CA GLY A 741 -5.80 -18.05 -17.41
C GLY A 741 -4.39 -17.73 -17.93
N MET A 742 -3.41 -17.51 -17.04
CA MET A 742 -1.99 -17.27 -17.36
C MET A 742 -1.16 -18.52 -17.05
N ASP A 743 -1.59 -19.67 -17.56
CA ASP A 743 -1.01 -20.97 -17.21
C ASP A 743 0.44 -21.14 -17.69
N ASN A 744 0.85 -20.39 -18.71
CA ASN A 744 2.23 -20.38 -19.19
C ASN A 744 3.13 -19.64 -18.20
N GLU A 745 2.68 -18.47 -17.76
CA GLU A 745 3.37 -17.57 -16.87
C GLU A 745 3.51 -18.20 -15.49
N ILE A 746 2.44 -18.83 -14.98
CA ILE A 746 2.46 -19.59 -13.73
C ILE A 746 3.51 -20.72 -13.79
N ALA A 747 3.64 -21.41 -14.93
CA ALA A 747 4.61 -22.50 -15.08
C ALA A 747 6.07 -22.02 -15.09
N VAL A 748 6.31 -20.74 -15.39
CA VAL A 748 7.61 -20.09 -15.27
C VAL A 748 7.83 -19.58 -13.84
N LEU A 749 6.82 -18.93 -13.24
CA LEU A 749 6.88 -18.35 -11.90
C LEU A 749 6.96 -19.39 -10.78
N SER A 750 6.57 -20.64 -11.03
CA SER A 750 6.67 -21.73 -10.06
C SER A 750 7.12 -23.01 -10.76
N GLY A 751 8.40 -23.35 -10.58
CA GLY A 751 8.96 -24.62 -11.04
C GLY A 751 8.37 -25.82 -10.31
N THR A 752 8.14 -26.90 -11.05
CA THR A 752 7.91 -28.24 -10.49
C THR A 752 9.01 -29.17 -10.98
N THR A 753 9.31 -30.25 -10.26
CA THR A 753 10.34 -31.23 -10.68
C THR A 753 10.15 -31.67 -12.13
N ARG A 754 8.91 -31.97 -12.53
CA ARG A 754 8.55 -32.32 -13.91
C ARG A 754 8.88 -31.21 -14.91
N ASN A 755 8.55 -29.95 -14.59
CA ASN A 755 8.85 -28.83 -15.47
C ASN A 755 10.36 -28.56 -15.58
N ILE A 756 11.11 -28.77 -14.50
CA ILE A 756 12.57 -28.59 -14.47
C ILE A 756 13.25 -29.67 -15.30
N GLU A 757 12.81 -30.93 -15.22
CA GLU A 757 13.30 -32.01 -16.09
C GLU A 757 13.04 -31.70 -17.56
N LEU A 758 11.83 -31.23 -17.89
CA LEU A 758 11.47 -30.81 -19.25
C LEU A 758 12.35 -29.64 -19.72
N LEU A 759 12.55 -28.63 -18.87
CA LEU A 759 13.44 -27.50 -19.16
C LEU A 759 14.86 -27.99 -19.49
N ASN A 760 15.42 -28.87 -18.67
CA ASN A 760 16.77 -29.39 -18.85
C ASN A 760 16.93 -30.15 -20.17
N GLN A 761 15.93 -30.94 -20.58
CA GLN A 761 15.91 -31.60 -21.88
C GLN A 761 15.94 -30.59 -23.03
N ILE A 762 15.07 -29.57 -22.97
CA ILE A 762 14.96 -28.55 -24.02
C ILE A 762 16.22 -27.70 -24.11
N ILE A 763 16.80 -27.27 -22.97
CA ILE A 763 18.06 -26.52 -22.97
C ILE A 763 19.20 -27.36 -23.55
N GLY A 764 19.22 -28.67 -23.29
CA GLY A 764 20.19 -29.58 -23.90
C GLY A 764 20.07 -29.67 -25.43
N GLU A 765 18.86 -29.54 -25.97
CA GLU A 765 18.60 -29.59 -27.42
C GLU A 765 18.76 -28.24 -28.13
N TYR A 766 18.34 -27.13 -27.51
CA TYR A 766 18.20 -25.81 -28.17
C TYR A 766 19.06 -24.69 -27.57
N GLY A 767 19.81 -24.97 -26.50
CA GLY A 767 20.64 -23.99 -25.81
C GLY A 767 19.91 -23.15 -24.76
N THR A 768 20.60 -22.14 -24.22
CA THR A 768 20.17 -21.40 -23.02
C THR A 768 19.39 -20.11 -23.30
N ASN A 769 19.23 -19.71 -24.56
CA ASN A 769 18.54 -18.47 -24.92
C ASN A 769 17.02 -18.59 -24.67
N PRO A 770 16.43 -17.81 -23.72
CA PRO A 770 15.01 -17.90 -23.38
C PRO A 770 14.07 -17.61 -24.54
N ASP A 771 14.46 -16.75 -25.49
CA ASP A 771 13.62 -16.45 -26.66
C ASP A 771 13.46 -17.67 -27.59
N ILE A 772 14.32 -18.68 -27.46
CA ILE A 772 14.26 -19.93 -28.23
C ILE A 772 13.59 -21.05 -27.41
N TRP A 773 14.06 -21.32 -26.20
CA TRP A 773 13.59 -22.49 -25.45
C TRP A 773 12.22 -22.29 -24.79
N LEU A 774 11.85 -21.06 -24.42
CA LEU A 774 10.62 -20.80 -23.65
C LEU A 774 9.34 -21.09 -24.47
N PRO A 775 9.22 -20.70 -25.75
CA PRO A 775 8.10 -21.11 -26.59
C PRO A 775 7.98 -22.64 -26.73
N ILE A 776 9.11 -23.34 -26.89
CA ILE A 776 9.16 -24.81 -27.01
C ILE A 776 8.74 -25.47 -25.70
N PHE A 777 9.19 -24.92 -24.55
CA PHE A 777 8.79 -25.37 -23.23
C PHE A 777 7.27 -25.30 -23.05
N HIS A 778 6.64 -24.18 -23.41
CA HIS A 778 5.19 -24.07 -23.34
C HIS A 778 4.47 -25.05 -24.27
N GLN A 779 4.98 -25.25 -25.49
CA GLN A 779 4.40 -26.21 -26.44
C GLN A 779 4.47 -27.65 -25.89
N ARG A 780 5.65 -28.12 -25.49
CA ARG A 780 5.85 -29.50 -24.99
C ARG A 780 5.10 -29.76 -23.70
N ARG A 781 5.05 -28.77 -22.79
CA ARG A 781 4.31 -28.88 -21.51
C ARG A 781 2.81 -29.08 -21.73
N ARG A 782 2.20 -28.43 -22.74
CA ARG A 782 0.76 -28.54 -23.03
C ARG A 782 0.37 -29.88 -23.67
N THR A 783 1.32 -30.55 -24.33
CA THR A 783 1.09 -31.82 -25.01
C THR A 783 1.24 -33.06 -24.11
N GLN A 784 1.74 -32.89 -22.90
CA GLN A 784 1.87 -33.93 -21.89
C GLN A 784 0.92 -33.69 -20.71
#